data_AF-Q7V8Q3-F1
#
_entry.id   AF-Q7V8Q3-F1
#
_cell.length_a   1.000
_cell.length_b   1.000
_cell.length_c   1.000
_cell.angle_alpha   90.00
_cell.angle_beta   90.00
_cell.angle_gamma   90.00
#
_symmetry.space_group_name_H-M   'P 1'
#
loop_
_entity.id
_entity.type
_entity.pdbx_description
1 polymer ?
#
loop_
_entity_poly.entity_id
_entity_poly.type
_entity_poly.pdbx_seq_one_letter_code
_entity_poly.pdbx_strand_id
1 'polypeptide(L)'
;MKGFGEKKEIKNKQPSKKFARIPPDQLKAIAFKHHQQGNINEAQKAYQEFINSGLSDPDVFSNFALICQSQGEIDKAINIYKRSIKLFPRHAFSHANLGYLFFQIGMLDDAEAAIRQAIVIQPNLANAYSYLGLVLREKGRLTDAEDITRKAIELQPDLVDAYVNLGQILQNQGKLDEAEHTTRQAIELQDDSASIYLNLGGILQDQGDLTDAEANTRKAMHLQADLPDVNLNLSIILKDLGRIEEAVFHVTREIELYPQKQSSYLLLNSLLEESDLSFLPERQSRVLLRGLLKRNDIAHKNLFSAINLLISEKTLDNISGINHNLFDHPSFQKILADDEIISALGLMLFTTIAWEKALTNIRKQICISIQNNVFNKRIIDLTIALAEQCFLNEYIFTCTKQELDAIEQFKLSCLRSDFDLKTLSILACYIPITHLCEQFPSLRGFIDANEKLNNLKIMQLVEPEREHELAASIPKYGSIDDGTSIQVKKQYEENPYPRWRYASYSCENVQTISSAINNEINPNRVSIILPNQRSRVLIAGCGTGQQIFDALSYSNSELTAIDLSSSSIAYAKRKAHEYGIEHIRFIEMDILDLPKLNEEFDLIECTGVLHHMKDPSEGLQSLLKILAADGMLKLGFYSELARQDIVEARKIIKSESFEASNEGIRLFRNKIINGEYPNISSISNWPDFYTTSMCRDLCFHIMEHRYSLEMIASLLDQFELRFLGFVLPSFVKKDYGRAYPSDSMQTDLGYWQQYEQVNPNTFRQMYQFWTNQR
;
A
#
# COMPACT_ATOMS: atom_id res chain seq x y z
N MET A 1 36.79 -11.13 -11.45
CA MET A 1 38.25 -10.86 -11.54
C MET A 1 38.48 -9.58 -12.35
N LYS A 2 39.48 -8.77 -11.94
CA LYS A 2 39.71 -7.32 -12.19
C LYS A 2 38.82 -6.43 -11.30
N GLY A 3 39.30 -5.65 -10.35
CA GLY A 3 40.64 -5.37 -9.84
C GLY A 3 40.47 -4.27 -8.79
N PHE A 4 40.68 -4.60 -7.52
CA PHE A 4 40.79 -3.64 -6.42
C PHE A 4 42.01 -2.74 -6.65
N GLY A 5 41.87 -1.44 -6.39
CA GLY A 5 43.00 -0.58 -6.03
C GLY A 5 43.31 0.56 -7.00
N GLU A 6 42.49 1.61 -6.96
CA GLU A 6 43.04 2.97 -6.95
C GLU A 6 42.37 3.73 -5.80
N LYS A 7 43.08 3.78 -4.67
CA LYS A 7 42.82 4.76 -3.62
C LYS A 7 42.95 6.14 -4.26
N LYS A 8 41.83 6.81 -4.56
CA LYS A 8 41.84 8.27 -4.68
C LYS A 8 42.31 8.80 -3.33
N GLU A 9 43.57 9.23 -3.27
CA GLU A 9 44.08 10.04 -2.19
C GLU A 9 43.10 11.18 -1.95
N ILE A 10 42.45 11.14 -0.80
CA ILE A 10 41.71 12.27 -0.25
C ILE A 10 42.76 13.37 -0.11
N LYS A 11 42.75 14.33 -1.05
CA LYS A 11 43.48 15.57 -0.88
C LYS A 11 42.96 16.22 0.39
N ASN A 12 43.69 16.08 1.48
CA ASN A 12 43.57 16.92 2.66
C ASN A 12 43.63 18.37 2.16
N LYS A 13 42.47 19.04 2.11
CA LYS A 13 42.41 20.47 1.88
C LYS A 13 43.26 21.10 2.99
N GLN A 14 44.32 21.80 2.59
CA GLN A 14 45.21 22.49 3.52
C GLN A 14 44.39 23.34 4.50
N PRO A 15 44.82 23.43 5.78
CA PRO A 15 44.23 24.35 6.74
C PRO A 15 44.08 25.73 6.12
N SER A 16 42.95 26.37 6.38
CA SER A 16 42.84 27.82 6.22
C SER A 16 44.06 28.46 6.90
N LYS A 17 44.94 29.10 6.12
CA LYS A 17 46.16 29.79 6.63
C LYS A 17 45.87 30.77 7.78
N LYS A 18 44.59 31.13 7.97
CA LYS A 18 44.07 32.00 9.01
C LYS A 18 44.00 31.32 10.40
N PHE A 19 43.58 30.05 10.50
CA PHE A 19 43.43 29.35 11.79
C PHE A 19 44.71 28.66 12.27
N ALA A 20 45.57 28.22 11.34
CA ALA A 20 46.85 27.58 11.67
C ALA A 20 47.87 28.52 12.37
N ARG A 21 47.60 29.83 12.42
CA ARG A 21 48.43 30.85 13.09
C ARG A 21 47.88 31.29 14.45
N ILE A 22 46.71 30.78 14.83
CA ILE A 22 46.04 31.14 16.07
C ILE A 22 46.53 30.19 17.17
N PRO A 23 46.90 30.69 18.36
CA PRO A 23 47.27 29.84 19.48
C PRO A 23 46.17 28.81 19.76
N PRO A 24 46.52 27.51 19.94
CA PRO A 24 45.54 26.44 20.18
C PRO A 24 44.51 26.75 21.28
N ASP A 25 44.95 27.43 22.34
CA ASP A 25 44.10 27.79 23.48
C ASP A 25 43.04 28.86 23.16
N GLN A 26 43.22 29.62 22.07
CA GLN A 26 42.25 30.63 21.59
C GLN A 26 41.25 30.05 20.60
N LEU A 27 41.55 28.88 19.99
CA LEU A 27 40.69 28.26 18.97
C LEU A 27 39.33 27.86 19.53
N LYS A 28 39.22 27.41 20.80
CA LYS A 28 37.93 27.08 21.43
C LYS A 28 36.98 28.28 21.45
N ALA A 29 37.46 29.42 21.97
CA ALA A 29 36.64 30.64 22.09
C ALA A 29 36.21 31.17 20.71
N ILE A 30 37.11 31.11 19.73
CA ILE A 30 36.80 31.52 18.35
C ILE A 30 35.78 30.59 17.71
N ALA A 31 35.92 29.28 17.89
CA ALA A 31 34.98 28.29 17.37
C ALA A 31 33.58 28.50 17.96
N PHE A 32 33.48 28.72 19.26
CA PHE A 32 32.22 28.96 19.95
C PHE A 32 31.57 30.26 19.49
N LYS A 33 32.36 31.33 19.35
CA LYS A 33 31.86 32.62 18.84
C LYS A 33 31.31 32.48 17.43
N HIS A 34 32.05 31.83 16.54
CA HIS A 34 31.56 31.59 15.18
C HIS A 34 30.30 30.71 15.18
N HIS A 35 30.23 29.70 16.05
CA HIS A 35 29.07 28.84 16.18
C HIS A 35 27.83 29.63 16.63
N GLN A 36 27.94 30.45 17.69
CA GLN A 36 26.86 31.31 18.18
C GLN A 36 26.38 32.34 17.14
N GLN A 37 27.27 32.78 16.25
CA GLN A 37 26.94 33.74 15.20
C GLN A 37 26.38 33.08 13.93
N GLY A 38 26.18 31.75 13.91
CA GLY A 38 25.74 31.02 12.72
C GLY A 38 26.81 30.91 11.62
N ASN A 39 28.07 31.26 11.90
CA ASN A 39 29.20 31.15 10.96
C ASN A 39 29.72 29.70 10.91
N ILE A 40 28.86 28.75 10.51
CA ILE A 40 29.07 27.30 10.64
C ILE A 40 30.39 26.83 10.01
N ASN A 41 30.72 27.29 8.80
CA ASN A 41 31.94 26.90 8.10
C ASN A 41 33.22 27.34 8.83
N GLU A 42 33.22 28.51 9.46
CA GLU A 42 34.38 29.01 10.20
C GLU A 42 34.47 28.36 11.59
N ALA A 43 33.33 28.10 12.23
CA ALA A 43 33.26 27.32 13.46
C ALA A 43 33.83 25.90 13.26
N GLN A 44 33.39 25.21 12.20
CA GLN A 44 33.84 23.87 11.85
C GLN A 44 35.36 23.80 11.66
N LYS A 45 35.95 24.75 10.91
CA LYS A 45 37.40 24.83 10.72
C LYS A 45 38.13 25.06 12.04
N ALA A 46 37.63 25.96 12.89
CA ALA A 46 38.24 26.26 14.18
C ALA A 46 38.17 25.05 15.13
N TYR A 47 37.06 24.32 15.17
CA TYR A 47 36.95 23.06 15.93
C TYR A 47 37.89 21.98 15.41
N GLN A 48 37.99 21.80 14.08
CA GLN A 48 38.87 20.82 13.47
C GLN A 48 40.35 21.13 13.79
N GLU A 49 40.77 22.39 13.69
CA GLU A 49 42.14 22.81 14.04
C GLU A 49 42.44 22.66 15.53
N PHE A 50 41.47 22.95 16.42
CA PHE A 50 41.60 22.68 17.85
C PHE A 50 41.90 21.20 18.10
N ILE A 51 41.12 20.30 17.49
CA ILE A 51 41.33 18.84 17.64
C ILE A 51 42.65 18.38 17.00
N ASN A 52 43.05 18.96 15.86
CA ASN A 52 44.31 18.64 15.17
C ASN A 52 45.54 19.08 15.96
N SER A 53 45.42 20.14 16.77
CA SER A 53 46.50 20.63 17.64
C SER A 53 46.82 19.70 18.82
N GLY A 54 46.06 18.60 18.99
CA GLY A 54 46.22 17.63 20.06
C GLY A 54 45.48 17.99 21.34
N LEU A 55 44.83 19.16 21.40
CA LEU A 55 43.97 19.55 22.50
C LEU A 55 42.66 18.74 22.50
N SER A 56 42.12 18.54 23.70
CA SER A 56 40.89 17.79 23.90
C SER A 56 39.94 18.52 24.84
N ASP A 57 38.71 18.74 24.39
CA ASP A 57 37.68 19.41 25.16
C ASP A 57 36.30 18.84 24.77
N PRO A 58 35.50 18.36 25.74
CA PRO A 58 34.27 17.63 25.44
C PRO A 58 33.26 18.46 24.65
N ASP A 59 33.14 19.76 24.96
CA ASP A 59 32.22 20.67 24.27
C ASP A 59 32.65 20.92 22.82
N VAL A 60 33.97 21.05 22.56
CA VAL A 60 34.51 21.16 21.20
C VAL A 60 34.17 19.92 20.38
N PHE A 61 34.41 18.72 20.92
CA PHE A 61 34.06 17.49 20.21
C PHE A 61 32.54 17.40 19.97
N SER A 62 31.72 17.69 20.98
CA SER A 62 30.26 17.62 20.89
C SER A 62 29.69 18.62 19.86
N ASN A 63 30.12 19.88 19.91
CA ASN A 63 29.67 20.92 18.99
C ASN A 63 30.18 20.68 17.56
N PHE A 64 31.39 20.15 17.40
CA PHE A 64 31.91 19.80 16.09
C PHE A 64 31.12 18.65 15.45
N ALA A 65 30.81 17.62 16.22
CA ALA A 65 29.98 16.52 15.77
C ALA A 65 28.58 17.00 15.38
N LEU A 66 27.97 17.90 16.16
CA LEU A 66 26.67 18.51 15.84
C LEU A 66 26.69 19.28 14.51
N ILE A 67 27.77 20.02 14.23
CA ILE A 67 27.93 20.70 12.93
C ILE A 67 28.08 19.70 11.79
N CYS A 68 28.88 18.64 11.96
CA CYS A 68 29.00 17.60 10.95
C CYS A 68 27.65 16.91 10.70
N GLN A 69 26.87 16.67 11.75
CA GLN A 69 25.53 16.11 11.68
C GLN A 69 24.58 17.02 10.87
N SER A 70 24.54 18.33 11.17
CA SER A 70 23.66 19.27 10.44
C SER A 70 24.06 19.48 8.97
N GLN A 71 25.30 19.17 8.61
CA GLN A 71 25.78 19.16 7.22
C GLN A 71 25.56 17.81 6.50
N GLY A 72 24.98 16.81 7.17
CA GLY A 72 24.79 15.47 6.63
C GLY A 72 26.04 14.58 6.61
N GLU A 73 27.14 14.99 7.26
CA GLU A 73 28.37 14.19 7.42
C GLU A 73 28.20 13.16 8.57
N ILE A 74 27.19 12.29 8.46
CA ILE A 74 26.71 11.40 9.54
C ILE A 74 27.82 10.49 10.10
N ASP A 75 28.54 9.75 9.25
CA ASP A 75 29.62 8.86 9.68
C ASP A 75 30.71 9.60 10.47
N LYS A 76 31.01 10.83 10.04
CA LYS A 76 32.01 11.66 10.69
C LYS A 76 31.49 12.16 12.04
N ALA A 77 30.24 12.59 12.12
CA ALA A 77 29.60 12.98 13.37
C ALA A 77 29.61 11.83 14.40
N ILE A 78 29.21 10.62 13.99
CA ILE A 78 29.25 9.41 14.84
C ILE A 78 30.67 9.16 15.35
N ASN A 79 31.68 9.23 14.47
CA ASN A 79 33.06 9.01 14.85
C ASN A 79 33.59 10.08 15.83
N ILE A 80 33.21 11.34 15.65
CA ILE A 80 33.58 12.43 16.56
C ILE A 80 32.91 12.25 17.93
N TYR A 81 31.61 11.93 17.97
CA TYR A 81 30.91 11.63 19.24
C TYR A 81 31.50 10.42 19.97
N LYS A 82 31.76 9.31 19.27
CA LYS A 82 32.41 8.12 19.85
C LYS A 82 33.80 8.46 20.40
N ARG A 83 34.57 9.29 19.70
CA ARG A 83 35.86 9.79 20.18
C ARG A 83 35.71 10.69 21.42
N SER A 84 34.70 11.57 21.44
CA SER A 84 34.35 12.39 22.61
C SER A 84 34.09 11.51 23.83
N ILE A 85 33.21 10.52 23.70
CA ILE A 85 32.83 9.60 24.78
C ILE A 85 34.03 8.78 25.28
N LYS A 86 34.93 8.36 24.36
CA LYS A 86 36.15 7.64 24.74
C LYS A 86 37.10 8.49 25.59
N LEU A 87 37.26 9.77 25.25
CA LEU A 87 38.12 10.70 25.98
C LEU A 87 37.46 11.24 27.25
N PHE A 88 36.15 11.40 27.22
CA PHE A 88 35.33 12.04 28.25
C PHE A 88 34.08 11.19 28.54
N PRO A 89 34.23 10.02 29.21
CA PRO A 89 33.13 9.08 29.40
C PRO A 89 31.97 9.64 30.24
N ARG A 90 32.22 10.68 31.04
CA ARG A 90 31.23 11.38 31.88
C ARG A 90 30.67 12.66 31.23
N HIS A 91 30.79 12.83 29.91
CA HIS A 91 30.21 13.97 29.22
C HIS A 91 28.79 13.67 28.72
N ALA A 92 27.77 14.08 29.49
CA ALA A 92 26.37 13.72 29.22
C ALA A 92 25.87 14.18 27.84
N PHE A 93 26.22 15.40 27.39
CA PHE A 93 25.78 15.92 26.09
C PHE A 93 26.27 15.08 24.91
N SER A 94 27.49 14.54 24.97
CA SER A 94 27.98 13.67 23.87
C SER A 94 27.23 12.34 23.80
N HIS A 95 26.80 11.78 24.93
CA HIS A 95 25.96 10.59 24.96
C HIS A 95 24.54 10.90 24.46
N ALA A 96 23.92 11.99 24.94
CA ALA A 96 22.57 12.40 24.52
C ALA A 96 22.50 12.70 23.02
N ASN A 97 23.45 13.50 22.50
CA ASN A 97 23.47 13.86 21.08
C ASN A 97 23.83 12.69 20.17
N LEU A 98 24.70 11.77 20.60
CA LEU A 98 24.96 10.54 19.86
C LEU A 98 23.70 9.66 19.82
N GLY A 99 22.98 9.57 20.94
CA GLY A 99 21.72 8.83 20.99
C GLY A 99 20.65 9.44 20.09
N TYR A 100 20.53 10.77 20.06
CA TYR A 100 19.65 11.46 19.11
C TYR A 100 20.07 11.24 17.64
N LEU A 101 21.38 11.21 17.36
CA LEU A 101 21.88 10.86 16.02
C LEU A 101 21.56 9.41 15.63
N PHE A 102 21.67 8.46 16.57
CA PHE A 102 21.24 7.07 16.35
C PHE A 102 19.75 6.96 16.08
N PHE A 103 18.93 7.74 16.78
CA PHE A 103 17.50 7.85 16.52
C PHE A 103 17.22 8.32 15.09
N GLN A 104 17.88 9.39 14.63
CA GLN A 104 17.70 9.93 13.27
C GLN A 104 18.05 8.94 12.15
N ILE A 105 18.87 7.93 12.43
CA ILE A 105 19.24 6.87 11.47
C ILE A 105 18.54 5.53 11.77
N GLY A 106 17.53 5.52 12.64
CA GLY A 106 16.70 4.35 12.93
C GLY A 106 17.30 3.31 13.88
N MET A 107 18.47 3.58 14.50
CA MET A 107 19.12 2.67 15.45
C MET A 107 18.55 2.85 16.86
N LEU A 108 17.28 2.45 17.05
CA LEU A 108 16.50 2.78 18.26
C LEU A 108 17.08 2.19 19.56
N ASP A 109 17.65 0.99 19.54
CA ASP A 109 18.25 0.37 20.74
C ASP A 109 19.55 1.06 21.16
N ASP A 110 20.41 1.40 20.20
CA ASP A 110 21.64 2.16 20.45
C ASP A 110 21.31 3.59 20.91
N ALA A 111 20.24 4.19 20.35
CA ALA A 111 19.73 5.48 20.78
C ALA A 111 19.28 5.44 22.25
N GLU A 112 18.42 4.47 22.62
CA GLU A 112 17.94 4.30 23.99
C GLU A 112 19.12 4.10 24.96
N ALA A 113 20.06 3.22 24.62
CA ALA A 113 21.22 2.93 25.46
C ALA A 113 22.08 4.19 25.71
N ALA A 114 22.40 4.94 24.66
CA ALA A 114 23.22 6.15 24.76
C ALA A 114 22.50 7.25 25.58
N ILE A 115 21.21 7.49 25.35
CA ILE A 115 20.45 8.52 26.06
C ILE A 115 20.31 8.16 27.56
N ARG A 116 20.06 6.88 27.88
CA ARG A 116 20.02 6.43 29.28
C ARG A 116 21.36 6.64 29.99
N GLN A 117 22.49 6.45 29.31
CA GLN A 117 23.80 6.80 29.88
C GLN A 117 23.93 8.30 30.16
N ALA A 118 23.43 9.17 29.27
CA ALA A 118 23.43 10.61 29.51
C ALA A 118 22.64 10.98 30.78
N ILE A 119 21.48 10.35 31.00
CA ILE A 119 20.65 10.55 32.20
C ILE A 119 21.37 10.05 33.48
N VAL A 120 22.05 8.90 33.41
CA VAL A 120 22.84 8.38 34.55
C VAL A 120 23.98 9.33 34.92
N ILE A 121 24.64 9.91 33.92
CA ILE A 121 25.74 10.86 34.11
C ILE A 121 25.22 12.20 34.66
N GLN A 122 24.12 12.69 34.11
CA GLN A 122 23.51 13.97 34.48
C GLN A 122 21.97 13.84 34.61
N PRO A 123 21.46 13.54 35.82
CA PRO A 123 20.04 13.27 36.04
C PRO A 123 19.09 14.45 35.81
N ASN A 124 19.60 15.67 35.70
CA ASN A 124 18.83 16.90 35.46
C ASN A 124 18.94 17.42 34.03
N LEU A 125 19.46 16.64 33.08
CA LEU A 125 19.58 17.01 31.67
C LEU A 125 18.23 16.83 30.95
N ALA A 126 17.38 17.87 30.95
CA ALA A 126 16.02 17.82 30.40
C ALA A 126 15.96 17.31 28.94
N ASN A 127 16.86 17.77 28.08
CA ASN A 127 16.94 17.31 26.67
C ASN A 127 17.10 15.78 26.54
N ALA A 128 17.83 15.13 27.45
CA ALA A 128 18.01 13.68 27.41
C ALA A 128 16.70 12.95 27.72
N TYR A 129 15.87 13.48 28.63
CA TYR A 129 14.53 12.93 28.87
C TYR A 129 13.63 13.13 27.64
N SER A 130 13.64 14.32 27.02
CA SER A 130 12.87 14.59 25.79
C SER A 130 13.27 13.64 24.64
N TYR A 131 14.58 13.43 24.42
CA TYR A 131 15.07 12.48 23.41
C TYR A 131 14.73 11.03 23.76
N LEU A 132 14.75 10.63 25.04
CA LEU A 132 14.32 9.30 25.44
C LEU A 132 12.82 9.10 25.18
N GLY A 133 12.00 10.12 25.43
CA GLY A 133 10.57 10.12 25.10
C GLY A 133 10.32 9.84 23.62
N LEU A 134 11.04 10.53 22.72
CA LEU A 134 10.99 10.27 21.28
C LEU A 134 11.35 8.82 20.92
N VAL A 135 12.45 8.30 21.46
CA VAL A 135 12.89 6.92 21.18
C VAL A 135 11.85 5.91 21.68
N LEU A 136 11.30 6.12 22.88
CA LEU A 136 10.28 5.24 23.45
C LEU A 136 8.97 5.27 22.64
N ARG A 137 8.59 6.44 22.12
CA ARG A 137 7.45 6.59 21.22
C ARG A 137 7.62 5.75 19.95
N GLU A 138 8.76 5.86 19.28
CA GLU A 138 9.04 5.06 18.06
C GLU A 138 9.12 3.56 18.36
N LYS A 139 9.50 3.18 19.58
CA LYS A 139 9.45 1.79 20.06
C LYS A 139 8.05 1.33 20.49
N GLY A 140 7.02 2.18 20.36
CA GLY A 140 5.64 1.89 20.75
C GLY A 140 5.37 1.89 22.26
N ARG A 141 6.35 2.26 23.09
CA ARG A 141 6.24 2.32 24.55
C ARG A 141 5.63 3.65 24.99
N LEU A 142 4.39 3.90 24.57
CA LEU A 142 3.75 5.21 24.66
C LEU A 142 3.56 5.70 26.11
N THR A 143 3.22 4.82 27.05
CA THR A 143 3.05 5.20 28.47
C THR A 143 4.38 5.61 29.09
N ASP A 144 5.44 4.82 28.88
CA ASP A 144 6.79 5.16 29.35
C ASP A 144 7.28 6.46 28.70
N ALA A 145 6.97 6.67 27.42
CA ALA A 145 7.32 7.88 26.68
C ALA A 145 6.67 9.12 27.28
N GLU A 146 5.39 9.03 27.65
CA GLU A 146 4.66 10.12 28.31
C GLU A 146 5.31 10.49 29.65
N ASP A 147 5.51 9.53 30.54
CA ASP A 147 6.10 9.75 31.87
C ASP A 147 7.48 10.42 31.78
N ILE A 148 8.33 9.90 30.89
CA ILE A 148 9.67 10.42 30.67
C ILE A 148 9.65 11.83 30.06
N THR A 149 8.72 12.11 29.14
CA THR A 149 8.63 13.45 28.51
C THR A 149 8.06 14.48 29.48
N ARG A 150 7.07 14.12 30.30
CA ARG A 150 6.59 14.98 31.40
C ARG A 150 7.73 15.32 32.37
N LYS A 151 8.65 14.37 32.63
CA LYS A 151 9.84 14.65 33.44
C LYS A 151 10.77 15.70 32.81
N ALA A 152 10.90 15.73 31.48
CA ALA A 152 11.68 16.75 30.79
C ALA A 152 11.09 18.16 31.05
N ILE A 153 9.76 18.29 30.98
CA ILE A 153 9.03 19.54 31.24
C ILE A 153 9.17 19.97 32.70
N GLU A 154 9.10 19.04 33.65
CA GLU A 154 9.34 19.34 35.08
C GLU A 154 10.75 19.89 35.34
N LEU A 155 11.76 19.34 34.65
CA LEU A 155 13.15 19.77 34.79
C LEU A 155 13.40 21.11 34.12
N GLN A 156 12.72 21.37 33.00
CA GLN A 156 12.85 22.59 32.21
C GLN A 156 11.49 22.99 31.58
N PRO A 157 10.71 23.88 32.25
CA PRO A 157 9.37 24.26 31.79
C PRO A 157 9.31 25.09 30.50
N ASP A 158 10.44 25.61 30.02
CA ASP A 158 10.53 26.37 28.76
C ASP A 158 11.10 25.53 27.60
N LEU A 159 11.25 24.20 27.79
CA LEU A 159 11.75 23.30 26.75
C LEU A 159 10.66 22.96 25.72
N VAL A 160 10.55 23.80 24.68
CA VAL A 160 9.55 23.67 23.59
C VAL A 160 9.50 22.26 23.00
N ASP A 161 10.66 21.66 22.69
CA ASP A 161 10.75 20.31 22.11
C ASP A 161 10.05 19.25 22.98
N ALA A 162 10.05 19.39 24.31
CA ALA A 162 9.39 18.43 25.19
C ALA A 162 7.86 18.53 25.10
N TYR A 163 7.29 19.72 24.95
CA TYR A 163 5.85 19.91 24.72
C TYR A 163 5.44 19.36 23.36
N VAL A 164 6.23 19.62 22.32
CA VAL A 164 5.99 19.08 20.97
C VAL A 164 5.98 17.56 20.98
N ASN A 165 6.99 16.94 21.60
CA ASN A 165 7.09 15.50 21.71
C ASN A 165 5.94 14.91 22.53
N LEU A 166 5.57 15.55 23.66
CA LEU A 166 4.44 15.10 24.48
C LEU A 166 3.12 15.18 23.72
N GLY A 167 2.89 16.25 22.95
CA GLY A 167 1.71 16.37 22.07
C GLY A 167 1.59 15.20 21.09
N GLN A 168 2.68 14.86 20.39
CA GLN A 168 2.71 13.71 19.47
C GLN A 168 2.55 12.36 20.20
N ILE A 169 3.12 12.21 21.41
CA ILE A 169 2.94 10.98 22.21
C ILE A 169 1.47 10.81 22.62
N LEU A 170 0.83 11.88 23.10
CA LEU A 170 -0.58 11.90 23.49
C LEU A 170 -1.49 11.64 22.28
N GLN A 171 -1.15 12.19 21.11
CA GLN A 171 -1.81 11.89 19.84
C GLN A 171 -1.77 10.39 19.52
N ASN A 172 -0.58 9.77 19.59
CA ASN A 172 -0.43 8.32 19.36
C ASN A 172 -1.18 7.46 20.38
N GLN A 173 -1.41 7.97 21.60
CA GLN A 173 -2.25 7.32 22.61
C GLN A 173 -3.76 7.54 22.40
N GLY A 174 -4.16 8.43 21.47
CA GLY A 174 -5.55 8.84 21.25
C GLY A 174 -6.08 9.87 22.26
N LYS A 175 -5.21 10.44 23.13
CA LYS A 175 -5.57 11.50 24.10
C LYS A 175 -5.56 12.87 23.42
N LEU A 176 -6.42 13.04 22.41
CA LEU A 176 -6.33 14.15 21.47
C LEU A 176 -6.52 15.53 22.11
N ASP A 177 -7.43 15.67 23.07
CA ASP A 177 -7.67 16.96 23.75
C ASP A 177 -6.46 17.40 24.59
N GLU A 178 -5.79 16.45 25.28
CA GLU A 178 -4.54 16.74 25.99
C GLU A 178 -3.40 17.04 25.01
N ALA A 179 -3.35 16.34 23.87
CA ALA A 179 -2.37 16.57 22.82
C ALA A 179 -2.48 17.99 22.25
N GLU A 180 -3.71 18.43 21.96
CA GLU A 180 -4.00 19.78 21.49
C GLU A 180 -3.57 20.82 22.54
N HIS A 181 -4.01 20.66 23.79
CA HIS A 181 -3.66 21.58 24.88
C HIS A 181 -2.14 21.72 25.02
N THR A 182 -1.43 20.59 25.07
CA THR A 182 0.04 20.56 25.20
C THR A 182 0.73 21.24 24.01
N THR A 183 0.23 21.00 22.79
CA THR A 183 0.81 21.61 21.58
C THR A 183 0.57 23.11 21.53
N ARG A 184 -0.58 23.59 22.01
CA ARG A 184 -0.85 25.03 22.15
C ARG A 184 0.09 25.70 23.16
N GLN A 185 0.46 25.02 24.25
CA GLN A 185 1.49 25.53 25.17
C GLN A 185 2.85 25.69 24.47
N ALA A 186 3.22 24.78 23.55
CA ALA A 186 4.42 24.94 22.75
C ALA A 186 4.38 26.20 21.86
N ILE A 187 3.20 26.53 21.30
CA ILE A 187 2.98 27.77 20.52
C ILE A 187 3.12 29.02 21.40
N GLU A 188 2.61 28.99 22.63
CA GLU A 188 2.77 30.11 23.58
C GLU A 188 4.24 30.40 23.93
N LEU A 189 5.07 29.36 23.96
CA LEU A 189 6.52 29.48 24.17
C LEU A 189 7.27 29.92 22.89
N GLN A 190 6.80 29.47 21.71
CA GLN A 190 7.40 29.78 20.42
C GLN A 190 6.35 29.79 19.28
N ASP A 191 5.97 30.98 18.82
CA ASP A 191 4.89 31.18 17.82
C ASP A 191 5.38 31.25 16.36
N ASP A 192 6.69 31.17 16.12
CA ASP A 192 7.32 31.25 14.80
C ASP A 192 7.79 29.90 14.24
N SER A 193 7.51 28.79 14.94
CA SER A 193 7.92 27.44 14.53
C SER A 193 6.87 26.76 13.64
N ALA A 194 7.21 26.57 12.37
CA ALA A 194 6.37 25.87 11.40
C ALA A 194 6.02 24.43 11.84
N SER A 195 6.96 23.73 12.47
CA SER A 195 6.79 22.34 12.94
C SER A 195 5.70 22.17 14.00
N ILE A 196 5.52 23.16 14.88
CA ILE A 196 4.50 23.12 15.94
C ILE A 196 3.11 23.23 15.33
N TYR A 197 2.92 24.15 14.38
CA TYR A 197 1.66 24.28 13.65
C TYR A 197 1.33 23.06 12.80
N LEU A 198 2.34 22.42 12.20
CA LEU A 198 2.14 21.18 11.43
C LEU A 198 1.64 20.05 12.34
N ASN A 199 2.22 19.91 13.53
CA ASN A 199 1.79 18.91 14.53
C ASN A 199 0.37 19.20 15.04
N LEU A 200 0.06 20.46 15.35
CA LEU A 200 -1.30 20.85 15.74
C LEU A 200 -2.31 20.54 14.63
N GLY A 201 -1.93 20.77 13.37
CA GLY A 201 -2.74 20.41 12.21
C GLY A 201 -3.07 18.91 12.16
N GLY A 202 -2.10 18.03 12.41
CA GLY A 202 -2.32 16.58 12.48
C GLY A 202 -3.20 16.17 13.67
N ILE A 203 -3.03 16.77 14.84
CA ILE A 203 -3.86 16.48 16.02
C ILE A 203 -5.33 16.86 15.76
N LEU A 204 -5.56 18.05 15.20
CA LEU A 204 -6.91 18.53 14.85
C LEU A 204 -7.54 17.67 13.76
N GLN A 205 -6.73 17.17 12.81
CA GLN A 205 -7.19 16.22 11.81
C GLN A 205 -7.71 14.93 12.47
N ASP A 206 -6.97 14.36 13.42
CA ASP A 206 -7.36 13.14 14.14
C ASP A 206 -8.62 13.34 15.00
N GLN A 207 -8.82 14.57 15.52
CA GLN A 207 -10.04 15.00 16.22
C GLN A 207 -11.24 15.17 15.27
N GLY A 208 -10.99 15.26 13.96
CA GLY A 208 -12.00 15.55 12.94
C GLY A 208 -12.30 17.04 12.76
N ASP A 209 -11.58 17.94 13.45
CA ASP A 209 -11.66 19.40 13.22
C ASP A 209 -10.82 19.81 12.01
N LEU A 210 -11.31 19.39 10.85
CA LEU A 210 -10.58 19.53 9.58
C LEU A 210 -10.38 20.99 9.15
N THR A 211 -11.24 21.92 9.61
CA THR A 211 -11.13 23.34 9.25
C THR A 211 -9.97 23.99 9.99
N ASP A 212 -9.88 23.76 11.30
CA ASP A 212 -8.74 24.26 12.07
C ASP A 212 -7.45 23.50 11.73
N ALA A 213 -7.54 22.21 11.38
CA ALA A 213 -6.41 21.44 10.87
C ALA A 213 -5.81 22.07 9.60
N GLU A 214 -6.66 22.43 8.63
CA GLU A 214 -6.24 23.12 7.40
C GLU A 214 -5.61 24.48 7.73
N ALA A 215 -6.24 25.28 8.59
CA ALA A 215 -5.74 26.61 8.95
C ALA A 215 -4.33 26.56 9.57
N ASN A 216 -4.10 25.65 10.51
CA ASN A 216 -2.80 25.46 11.15
C ASN A 216 -1.75 24.91 10.17
N THR A 217 -2.11 23.95 9.32
CA THR A 217 -1.17 23.41 8.32
C THR A 217 -0.79 24.46 7.28
N ARG A 218 -1.72 25.33 6.85
CA ARG A 218 -1.43 26.47 5.98
C ARG A 218 -0.54 27.51 6.67
N LYS A 219 -0.71 27.72 7.98
CA LYS A 219 0.19 28.58 8.77
C LYS A 219 1.61 28.02 8.81
N ALA A 220 1.77 26.72 9.03
CA ALA A 220 3.06 26.04 8.94
C ALA A 220 3.72 26.26 7.56
N MET A 221 2.97 26.05 6.48
CA MET A 221 3.44 26.28 5.11
C MET A 221 3.83 27.74 4.82
N HIS A 222 3.11 28.71 5.40
CA HIS A 222 3.47 30.12 5.28
C HIS A 222 4.78 30.45 6.01
N LEU A 223 5.02 29.87 7.18
CA LEU A 223 6.26 30.05 7.93
C LEU A 223 7.45 29.39 7.24
N GLN A 224 7.25 28.18 6.70
CA GLN A 224 8.27 27.44 5.97
C GLN A 224 7.63 26.60 4.86
N ALA A 225 7.70 27.09 3.62
CA ALA A 225 7.03 26.46 2.47
C ALA A 225 7.66 25.15 2.01
N ASP A 226 8.93 24.91 2.34
CA ASP A 226 9.67 23.69 2.06
C ASP A 226 9.77 22.76 3.27
N LEU A 227 9.00 23.00 4.35
CA LEU A 227 8.98 22.09 5.50
C LEU A 227 8.57 20.68 5.03
N PRO A 228 9.35 19.62 5.34
CA PRO A 228 8.95 18.26 5.03
C PRO A 228 7.55 17.94 5.56
N ASP A 229 6.78 17.12 4.84
CA ASP A 229 5.43 16.68 5.21
C ASP A 229 4.34 17.76 5.18
N VAL A 230 4.65 19.05 5.04
CA VAL A 230 3.62 20.10 5.06
C VAL A 230 2.61 19.98 3.92
N ASN A 231 3.07 19.68 2.69
CA ASN A 231 2.18 19.45 1.56
C ASN A 231 1.49 18.09 1.65
N LEU A 232 2.16 17.09 2.22
CA LEU A 232 1.58 15.76 2.42
C LEU A 232 0.41 15.83 3.41
N ASN A 233 0.61 16.40 4.60
CA ASN A 233 -0.43 16.54 5.62
C ASN A 233 -1.59 17.40 5.12
N LEU A 234 -1.29 18.52 4.44
CA LEU A 234 -2.34 19.35 3.84
C LEU A 234 -3.14 18.58 2.78
N SER A 235 -2.49 17.74 1.97
CA SER A 235 -3.16 16.88 1.01
C SER A 235 -4.10 15.88 1.69
N ILE A 236 -3.69 15.24 2.79
CA ILE A 236 -4.55 14.31 3.54
C ILE A 236 -5.74 15.06 4.15
N ILE A 237 -5.53 16.24 4.76
CA ILE A 237 -6.62 17.06 5.32
C ILE A 237 -7.62 17.49 4.22
N LEU A 238 -7.11 17.89 3.04
CA LEU A 238 -7.96 18.26 1.90
C LEU A 238 -8.73 17.07 1.33
N LYS A 239 -8.10 15.88 1.30
CA LYS A 239 -8.78 14.62 0.99
C LYS A 239 -9.94 14.39 1.95
N ASP A 240 -9.68 14.50 3.25
CA ASP A 240 -10.69 14.31 4.27
C ASP A 240 -11.81 15.34 4.09
N LEU A 241 -11.52 16.60 3.79
CA LEU A 241 -12.50 17.64 3.46
C LEU A 241 -13.30 17.38 2.16
N GLY A 242 -12.93 16.39 1.35
CA GLY A 242 -13.54 16.10 0.05
C GLY A 242 -13.06 17.00 -1.09
N ARG A 243 -11.99 17.77 -0.87
CA ARG A 243 -11.37 18.70 -1.84
C ARG A 243 -10.25 17.98 -2.60
N ILE A 244 -10.62 16.94 -3.35
CA ILE A 244 -9.67 15.98 -3.96
C ILE A 244 -8.70 16.65 -4.95
N GLU A 245 -9.18 17.57 -5.78
CA GLU A 245 -8.32 18.26 -6.77
C GLU A 245 -7.18 19.05 -6.10
N GLU A 246 -7.49 19.74 -4.99
CA GLU A 246 -6.49 20.47 -4.21
C GLU A 246 -5.55 19.51 -3.46
N ALA A 247 -6.08 18.38 -2.98
CA ALA A 247 -5.24 17.33 -2.40
C ALA A 247 -4.21 16.80 -3.41
N VAL A 248 -4.62 16.52 -4.65
CA VAL A 248 -3.74 16.08 -5.74
C VAL A 248 -2.70 17.15 -6.08
N PHE A 249 -3.09 18.44 -6.10
CA PHE A 249 -2.15 19.54 -6.31
C PHE A 249 -1.05 19.56 -5.24
N HIS A 250 -1.42 19.46 -3.96
CA HIS A 250 -0.44 19.50 -2.86
C HIS A 250 0.47 18.26 -2.84
N VAL A 251 -0.05 17.04 -3.03
CA VAL A 251 0.83 15.85 -3.09
C VAL A 251 1.75 15.87 -4.31
N THR A 252 1.29 16.44 -5.43
CA THR A 252 2.16 16.65 -6.61
C THR A 252 3.31 17.59 -6.27
N ARG A 253 3.05 18.65 -5.50
CA ARG A 253 4.08 19.57 -5.02
C ARG A 253 5.06 18.89 -4.06
N GLU A 254 4.58 18.03 -3.17
CA GLU A 254 5.45 17.21 -2.31
C GLU A 254 6.37 16.31 -3.13
N ILE A 255 5.85 15.66 -4.18
CA ILE A 255 6.65 14.81 -5.09
C ILE A 255 7.72 15.64 -5.83
N GLU A 256 7.41 16.88 -6.22
CA GLU A 256 8.39 17.77 -6.87
C GLU A 256 9.54 18.16 -5.93
N LEU A 257 9.24 18.39 -4.65
CA LEU A 257 10.23 18.78 -3.64
C LEU A 257 11.02 17.57 -3.12
N TYR A 258 10.33 16.44 -2.93
CA TYR A 258 10.84 15.23 -2.29
C TYR A 258 10.56 13.98 -3.15
N PRO A 259 11.17 13.86 -4.35
CA PRO A 259 10.87 12.79 -5.31
C PRO A 259 11.25 11.38 -4.83
N GLN A 260 12.00 11.26 -3.73
CA GLN A 260 12.36 9.96 -3.14
C GLN A 260 11.34 9.48 -2.11
N LYS A 261 10.42 10.35 -1.69
CA LYS A 261 9.48 10.05 -0.61
C LYS A 261 8.36 9.15 -1.11
N GLN A 262 8.37 7.91 -0.65
CA GLN A 262 7.46 6.88 -1.13
C GLN A 262 6.00 7.18 -0.75
N SER A 263 5.78 7.66 0.47
CA SER A 263 4.43 7.99 0.99
C SER A 263 3.67 9.00 0.13
N SER A 264 4.37 9.92 -0.55
CA SER A 264 3.75 10.88 -1.47
C SER A 264 3.16 10.20 -2.71
N TYR A 265 3.84 9.20 -3.27
CA TYR A 265 3.31 8.44 -4.42
C TYR A 265 2.15 7.53 -4.02
N LEU A 266 2.21 6.95 -2.81
CA LEU A 266 1.11 6.15 -2.25
C LEU A 266 -0.14 7.01 -2.02
N LEU A 267 0.02 8.21 -1.46
CA LEU A 267 -1.09 9.13 -1.29
C LEU A 267 -1.70 9.53 -2.63
N LEU A 268 -0.88 9.91 -3.62
CA LEU A 268 -1.36 10.23 -4.97
C LEU A 268 -2.09 9.03 -5.60
N ASN A 269 -1.55 7.81 -5.46
CA ASN A 269 -2.19 6.59 -5.96
C ASN A 269 -3.56 6.33 -5.28
N SER A 270 -3.70 6.63 -3.98
CA SER A 270 -4.99 6.54 -3.29
C SER A 270 -5.99 7.61 -3.77
N LEU A 271 -5.53 8.84 -4.04
CA LEU A 271 -6.41 9.93 -4.51
C LEU A 271 -6.95 9.67 -5.91
N LEU A 272 -6.17 8.99 -6.77
CA LEU A 272 -6.59 8.61 -8.12
C LEU A 272 -7.62 7.48 -8.16
N GLU A 273 -7.89 6.83 -7.03
CA GLU A 273 -9.03 5.91 -6.91
C GLU A 273 -10.38 6.65 -6.97
N GLU A 274 -10.42 7.86 -6.42
CA GLU A 274 -11.63 8.67 -6.27
C GLU A 274 -11.68 9.86 -7.24
N SER A 275 -10.65 10.05 -8.06
CA SER A 275 -10.50 11.20 -8.96
C SER A 275 -9.73 10.84 -10.23
N ASP A 276 -9.47 11.85 -11.06
CA ASP A 276 -8.65 11.74 -12.26
C ASP A 276 -7.64 12.88 -12.32
N LEU A 277 -6.92 13.03 -13.44
CA LEU A 277 -5.93 14.10 -13.64
C LEU A 277 -6.39 15.12 -14.69
N SER A 278 -7.69 15.20 -14.96
CA SER A 278 -8.25 16.04 -16.03
C SER A 278 -8.19 17.54 -15.72
N PHE A 279 -8.13 17.92 -14.44
CA PHE A 279 -7.94 19.31 -14.01
C PHE A 279 -6.49 19.81 -14.15
N LEU A 280 -5.53 18.91 -14.34
CA LEU A 280 -4.14 19.28 -14.62
C LEU A 280 -3.90 19.42 -16.14
N PRO A 281 -2.93 20.24 -16.58
CA PRO A 281 -2.50 20.25 -17.97
C PRO A 281 -2.04 18.87 -18.42
N GLU A 282 -2.48 18.41 -19.61
CA GLU A 282 -2.20 17.05 -20.11
C GLU A 282 -0.73 16.64 -19.99
N ARG A 283 0.20 17.57 -20.28
CA ARG A 283 1.64 17.33 -20.15
C ARG A 283 2.03 16.94 -18.72
N GLN A 284 1.49 17.60 -17.71
CA GLN A 284 1.75 17.33 -16.31
C GLN A 284 1.13 15.99 -15.89
N SER A 285 -0.12 15.74 -16.28
CA SER A 285 -0.83 14.47 -16.03
C SER A 285 -0.04 13.29 -16.59
N ARG A 286 0.46 13.39 -17.83
CA ARG A 286 1.29 12.34 -18.46
C ARG A 286 2.63 12.15 -17.76
N VAL A 287 3.28 13.20 -17.27
CA VAL A 287 4.53 13.06 -16.50
C VAL A 287 4.30 12.30 -15.19
N LEU A 288 3.22 12.61 -14.48
CA LEU A 288 2.83 11.91 -13.26
C LEU A 288 2.48 10.45 -13.53
N LEU A 289 1.65 10.18 -14.54
CA LEU A 289 1.29 8.81 -14.94
C LEU A 289 2.52 8.00 -15.33
N ARG A 290 3.45 8.55 -16.09
CA ARG A 290 4.73 7.87 -16.41
C ARG A 290 5.57 7.58 -15.17
N GLY A 291 5.55 8.49 -14.18
CA GLY A 291 6.21 8.27 -12.89
C GLY A 291 5.59 7.09 -12.15
N LEU A 292 4.25 7.06 -12.03
CA LEU A 292 3.49 6.02 -11.34
C LEU A 292 3.57 4.66 -12.05
N LEU A 293 3.47 4.60 -13.38
CA LEU A 293 3.58 3.35 -14.16
C LEU A 293 4.96 2.68 -14.04
N LYS A 294 6.01 3.42 -13.67
CA LYS A 294 7.37 2.86 -13.45
C LYS A 294 7.59 2.29 -12.05
N ARG A 295 6.69 2.59 -11.12
CA ARG A 295 6.74 2.13 -9.73
C ARG A 295 6.16 0.72 -9.63
N ASN A 296 6.70 -0.10 -8.73
CA ASN A 296 6.23 -1.46 -8.43
C ASN A 296 5.69 -1.60 -6.99
N ASP A 297 5.62 -0.48 -6.28
CA ASP A 297 5.21 -0.34 -4.88
C ASP A 297 3.88 0.40 -4.74
N ILE A 298 3.16 0.57 -5.84
CA ILE A 298 1.81 1.15 -5.89
C ILE A 298 0.85 0.19 -6.59
N ALA A 299 -0.43 0.25 -6.26
CA ALA A 299 -1.47 -0.50 -6.95
C ALA A 299 -1.89 0.22 -8.25
N HIS A 300 -1.48 -0.31 -9.41
CA HIS A 300 -1.80 0.30 -10.72
C HIS A 300 -3.29 0.31 -11.06
N LYS A 301 -4.11 -0.54 -10.42
CA LYS A 301 -5.57 -0.55 -10.61
C LYS A 301 -6.18 0.84 -10.37
N ASN A 302 -5.64 1.60 -9.42
CA ASN A 302 -6.11 2.94 -9.07
C ASN A 302 -5.76 3.98 -10.15
N LEU A 303 -4.96 3.65 -11.16
CA LEU A 303 -4.63 4.56 -12.26
C LEU A 303 -5.62 4.45 -13.42
N PHE A 304 -6.54 3.47 -13.39
CA PHE A 304 -7.41 3.17 -14.53
C PHE A 304 -8.24 4.38 -14.98
N SER A 305 -8.84 5.12 -14.04
CA SER A 305 -9.63 6.32 -14.33
C SER A 305 -8.82 7.34 -15.17
N ALA A 306 -7.60 7.66 -14.71
CA ALA A 306 -6.73 8.62 -15.38
C ALA A 306 -6.20 8.10 -16.74
N ILE A 307 -5.90 6.80 -16.86
CA ILE A 307 -5.47 6.18 -18.13
C ILE A 307 -6.62 6.14 -19.15
N ASN A 308 -7.83 5.82 -18.69
CA ASN A 308 -9.01 5.72 -19.54
C ASN A 308 -9.33 7.05 -20.23
N LEU A 309 -9.02 8.19 -19.61
CA LEU A 309 -9.21 9.52 -20.19
C LEU A 309 -8.20 9.90 -21.29
N LEU A 310 -7.09 9.16 -21.44
CA LEU A 310 -6.11 9.42 -22.50
C LEU A 310 -6.64 9.08 -23.90
N ILE A 311 -7.69 8.27 -23.99
CA ILE A 311 -8.31 7.86 -25.25
C ILE A 311 -9.83 8.07 -25.15
N SER A 312 -10.46 8.58 -26.21
CA SER A 312 -11.92 8.74 -26.20
C SER A 312 -12.64 7.41 -26.47
N GLU A 313 -13.80 7.24 -25.86
CA GLU A 313 -14.68 6.08 -26.10
C GLU A 313 -14.99 5.90 -27.59
N LYS A 314 -15.28 7.00 -28.31
CA LYS A 314 -15.44 6.99 -29.77
C LYS A 314 -14.24 6.38 -30.52
N THR A 315 -13.02 6.60 -30.03
CA THR A 315 -11.82 6.01 -30.63
C THR A 315 -11.81 4.49 -30.44
N LEU A 316 -12.21 4.01 -29.27
CA LEU A 316 -12.35 2.58 -28.95
C LEU A 316 -13.49 1.92 -29.75
N ASP A 317 -14.64 2.59 -29.87
CA ASP A 317 -15.77 2.12 -30.67
C ASP A 317 -15.40 1.98 -32.14
N ASN A 318 -14.71 2.98 -32.69
CA ASN A 318 -14.20 2.94 -34.05
C ASN A 318 -13.28 1.73 -34.26
N ILE A 319 -12.43 1.39 -33.29
CA ILE A 319 -11.54 0.22 -33.37
C ILE A 319 -12.34 -1.08 -33.32
N SER A 320 -13.34 -1.14 -32.43
CA SER A 320 -14.20 -2.30 -32.25
C SER A 320 -14.94 -2.70 -33.53
N GLY A 321 -15.31 -1.73 -34.37
CA GLY A 321 -16.00 -1.96 -35.65
C GLY A 321 -15.10 -2.31 -36.85
N ILE A 322 -13.77 -2.37 -36.69
CA ILE A 322 -12.85 -2.60 -37.81
C ILE A 322 -12.87 -4.07 -38.22
N ASN A 323 -13.26 -4.34 -39.47
CA ASN A 323 -13.26 -5.69 -40.04
C ASN A 323 -12.06 -5.98 -40.97
N HIS A 324 -11.33 -4.94 -41.42
CA HIS A 324 -10.16 -5.04 -42.28
C HIS A 324 -9.26 -3.81 -42.12
N ASN A 325 -7.97 -3.93 -42.46
CA ASN A 325 -6.98 -2.83 -42.48
C ASN A 325 -6.81 -2.08 -41.14
N LEU A 326 -6.76 -2.81 -40.01
CA LEU A 326 -6.55 -2.21 -38.69
C LEU A 326 -5.29 -1.33 -38.63
N PHE A 327 -4.19 -1.80 -39.22
CA PHE A 327 -2.87 -1.16 -39.07
C PHE A 327 -2.79 0.24 -39.65
N ASP A 328 -3.60 0.60 -40.65
CA ASP A 328 -3.59 1.96 -41.23
C ASP A 328 -4.68 2.85 -40.62
N HIS A 329 -5.52 2.32 -39.73
CA HIS A 329 -6.67 3.04 -39.21
C HIS A 329 -6.25 4.13 -38.20
N PRO A 330 -6.71 5.39 -38.34
CA PRO A 330 -6.29 6.50 -37.47
C PRO A 330 -6.55 6.26 -35.98
N SER A 331 -7.67 5.63 -35.62
CA SER A 331 -7.95 5.29 -34.22
C SER A 331 -6.95 4.30 -33.63
N PHE A 332 -6.54 3.29 -34.41
CA PHE A 332 -5.56 2.30 -33.95
C PHE A 332 -4.17 2.93 -33.82
N GLN A 333 -3.80 3.82 -34.76
CA GLN A 333 -2.55 4.56 -34.71
C GLN A 333 -2.41 5.42 -33.45
N LYS A 334 -3.52 5.93 -32.88
CA LYS A 334 -3.48 6.64 -31.59
C LYS A 334 -3.05 5.73 -30.44
N ILE A 335 -3.61 4.51 -30.35
CA ILE A 335 -3.21 3.53 -29.32
C ILE A 335 -1.76 3.11 -29.53
N LEU A 336 -1.36 2.84 -30.78
CA LEU A 336 -0.02 2.40 -31.11
C LEU A 336 1.07 3.44 -30.77
N ALA A 337 0.71 4.73 -30.79
CA ALA A 337 1.58 5.85 -30.48
C ALA A 337 1.64 6.22 -28.99
N ASP A 338 0.74 5.69 -28.15
CA ASP A 338 0.62 6.08 -26.73
C ASP A 338 1.36 5.09 -25.82
N ASP A 339 2.53 5.52 -25.31
CA ASP A 339 3.40 4.68 -24.48
C ASP A 339 2.78 4.39 -23.10
N GLU A 340 1.98 5.30 -22.56
CA GLU A 340 1.29 5.14 -21.28
C GLU A 340 0.21 4.07 -21.36
N ILE A 341 -0.62 4.10 -22.42
CA ILE A 341 -1.63 3.05 -22.66
C ILE A 341 -0.96 1.69 -22.86
N ILE A 342 0.08 1.62 -23.70
CA ILE A 342 0.79 0.35 -23.94
C ILE A 342 1.41 -0.20 -22.64
N SER A 343 1.99 0.67 -21.81
CA SER A 343 2.57 0.23 -20.53
C SER A 343 1.48 -0.21 -19.54
N ALA A 344 0.35 0.51 -19.49
CA ALA A 344 -0.76 0.20 -18.60
C ALA A 344 -1.39 -1.18 -18.87
N LEU A 345 -1.45 -1.62 -20.13
CA LEU A 345 -1.99 -2.93 -20.52
C LEU A 345 -1.29 -4.11 -19.81
N GLY A 346 0.00 -3.99 -19.49
CA GLY A 346 0.74 -5.03 -18.75
C GLY A 346 0.64 -4.92 -17.22
N LEU A 347 0.00 -3.87 -16.70
CA LEU A 347 0.07 -3.48 -15.29
C LEU A 347 -1.29 -3.49 -14.58
N MET A 348 -2.39 -3.27 -15.29
CA MET A 348 -3.74 -3.17 -14.72
C MET A 348 -4.81 -3.74 -15.65
N LEU A 349 -5.96 -4.13 -15.08
CA LEU A 349 -7.13 -4.50 -15.86
C LEU A 349 -7.80 -3.27 -16.49
N PHE A 350 -8.34 -3.45 -17.70
CA PHE A 350 -9.12 -2.43 -18.39
C PHE A 350 -10.58 -2.82 -18.34
N THR A 351 -11.34 -2.17 -17.47
CA THR A 351 -12.64 -2.68 -16.98
C THR A 351 -13.84 -1.93 -17.55
N THR A 352 -13.85 -1.68 -18.86
CA THR A 352 -15.03 -1.13 -19.57
C THR A 352 -15.34 -1.94 -20.81
N ILE A 353 -16.62 -1.94 -21.21
CA ILE A 353 -17.09 -2.63 -22.42
C ILE A 353 -16.36 -2.10 -23.67
N ALA A 354 -16.15 -0.79 -23.77
CA ALA A 354 -15.48 -0.17 -24.90
C ALA A 354 -14.04 -0.68 -25.07
N TRP A 355 -13.30 -0.79 -23.96
CA TRP A 355 -11.96 -1.36 -23.98
C TRP A 355 -11.96 -2.84 -24.32
N GLU A 356 -12.84 -3.65 -23.71
CA GLU A 356 -12.91 -5.08 -24.02
C GLU A 356 -13.20 -5.33 -25.50
N LYS A 357 -14.16 -4.61 -26.10
CA LYS A 357 -14.48 -4.72 -27.53
C LYS A 357 -13.29 -4.31 -28.40
N ALA A 358 -12.63 -3.21 -28.08
CA ALA A 358 -11.49 -2.70 -28.86
C ALA A 358 -10.30 -3.66 -28.78
N LEU A 359 -9.92 -4.11 -27.58
CA LEU A 359 -8.80 -5.02 -27.36
C LEU A 359 -9.06 -6.41 -27.94
N THR A 360 -10.30 -6.92 -27.83
CA THR A 360 -10.71 -8.18 -28.47
C THR A 360 -10.52 -8.09 -29.99
N ASN A 361 -10.94 -6.98 -30.61
CA ASN A 361 -10.78 -6.81 -32.05
C ASN A 361 -9.31 -6.58 -32.45
N ILE A 362 -8.53 -5.80 -31.69
CA ILE A 362 -7.09 -5.62 -31.93
C ILE A 362 -6.39 -6.98 -31.92
N ARG A 363 -6.64 -7.80 -30.88
CA ARG A 363 -6.07 -9.14 -30.74
C ARG A 363 -6.39 -10.00 -31.96
N LYS A 364 -7.67 -10.03 -32.36
CA LYS A 364 -8.15 -10.77 -33.54
C LYS A 364 -7.43 -10.33 -34.82
N GLN A 365 -7.40 -9.03 -35.11
CA GLN A 365 -6.82 -8.49 -36.34
C GLN A 365 -5.31 -8.71 -36.40
N ILE A 366 -4.61 -8.64 -35.27
CA ILE A 366 -3.18 -8.99 -35.16
C ILE A 366 -2.99 -10.48 -35.46
N CYS A 367 -3.77 -11.36 -34.82
CA CYS A 367 -3.68 -12.82 -35.00
C CYS A 367 -3.83 -13.23 -36.47
N ILE A 368 -4.86 -12.73 -37.15
CA ILE A 368 -5.14 -13.12 -38.55
C ILE A 368 -4.16 -12.50 -39.56
N SER A 369 -3.38 -11.48 -39.16
CA SER A 369 -2.47 -10.75 -40.06
C SER A 369 -1.00 -11.16 -39.95
N ILE A 370 -0.65 -12.12 -39.09
CA ILE A 370 0.73 -12.54 -38.80
C ILE A 370 1.56 -13.02 -40.00
N GLN A 371 0.90 -13.54 -41.04
CA GLN A 371 1.56 -13.95 -42.30
C GLN A 371 1.90 -12.74 -43.19
N ASN A 372 1.38 -11.55 -42.88
CA ASN A 372 1.64 -10.33 -43.62
C ASN A 372 2.88 -9.62 -43.05
N ASN A 373 3.66 -8.95 -43.91
CA ASN A 373 4.87 -8.20 -43.52
C ASN A 373 4.58 -6.83 -42.85
N VAL A 374 3.51 -6.72 -42.07
CA VAL A 374 3.03 -5.44 -41.48
C VAL A 374 3.62 -5.18 -40.08
N PHE A 375 4.30 -6.17 -39.48
CA PHE A 375 4.77 -6.10 -38.10
C PHE A 375 6.06 -5.29 -37.97
N ASN A 376 5.94 -4.12 -37.35
CA ASN A 376 7.07 -3.32 -36.88
C ASN A 376 7.25 -3.46 -35.36
N LYS A 377 8.32 -2.86 -34.82
CA LYS A 377 8.63 -2.90 -33.38
C LYS A 377 7.46 -2.43 -32.49
N ARG A 378 6.75 -1.38 -32.89
CA ARG A 378 5.63 -0.82 -32.10
C ARG A 378 4.46 -1.80 -32.00
N ILE A 379 4.14 -2.49 -33.11
CA ILE A 379 3.07 -3.49 -33.13
C ILE A 379 3.45 -4.69 -32.26
N ILE A 380 4.72 -5.11 -32.31
CA ILE A 380 5.22 -6.20 -31.45
C ILE A 380 5.12 -5.80 -29.97
N ASP A 381 5.57 -4.60 -29.61
CA ASP A 381 5.50 -4.10 -28.23
C ASP A 381 4.04 -4.03 -27.72
N LEU A 382 3.10 -3.57 -28.55
CA LEU A 382 1.66 -3.60 -28.24
C LEU A 382 1.14 -5.04 -28.10
N THR A 383 1.61 -5.96 -28.94
CA THR A 383 1.20 -7.37 -28.90
C THR A 383 1.68 -8.05 -27.62
N ILE A 384 2.90 -7.74 -27.16
CA ILE A 384 3.42 -8.22 -25.88
C ILE A 384 2.55 -7.69 -24.73
N ALA A 385 2.26 -6.38 -24.70
CA ALA A 385 1.41 -5.80 -23.67
C ALA A 385 -0.02 -6.37 -23.70
N LEU A 386 -0.54 -6.67 -24.89
CA LEU A 386 -1.83 -7.35 -25.05
C LEU A 386 -1.80 -8.79 -24.55
N ALA A 387 -0.67 -9.50 -24.69
CA ALA A 387 -0.48 -10.83 -24.11
C ALA A 387 -0.43 -10.79 -22.57
N GLU A 388 0.22 -9.78 -21.99
CA GLU A 388 0.18 -9.51 -20.54
C GLU A 388 -1.26 -9.24 -20.08
N GLN A 389 -2.00 -8.39 -20.81
CA GLN A 389 -3.41 -8.11 -20.52
C GLN A 389 -4.31 -9.35 -20.61
N CYS A 390 -4.09 -10.21 -21.62
CA CYS A 390 -4.80 -11.48 -21.74
C CYS A 390 -4.47 -12.44 -20.59
N PHE A 391 -3.27 -12.38 -20.03
CA PHE A 391 -2.94 -13.16 -18.84
C PHE A 391 -3.59 -12.59 -17.58
N LEU A 392 -3.56 -11.26 -17.38
CA LEU A 392 -4.21 -10.58 -16.25
C LEU A 392 -5.71 -10.85 -16.21
N ASN A 393 -6.38 -10.81 -17.36
CA ASN A 393 -7.81 -11.08 -17.45
C ASN A 393 -8.17 -12.57 -17.56
N GLU A 394 -7.18 -13.46 -17.44
CA GLU A 394 -7.34 -14.92 -17.52
C GLU A 394 -7.98 -15.38 -18.83
N TYR A 395 -7.56 -14.77 -19.93
CA TYR A 395 -7.97 -15.06 -21.30
C TYR A 395 -9.48 -14.94 -21.51
N ILE A 396 -10.12 -13.98 -20.86
CA ILE A 396 -11.58 -13.85 -20.86
C ILE A 396 -12.16 -13.39 -22.22
N PHE A 397 -11.32 -12.84 -23.12
CA PHE A 397 -11.78 -12.38 -24.44
C PHE A 397 -12.33 -13.52 -25.30
N THR A 398 -13.44 -13.26 -25.98
CA THR A 398 -14.05 -14.22 -26.92
C THR A 398 -13.15 -14.43 -28.14
N CYS A 399 -13.13 -15.65 -28.67
CA CYS A 399 -12.32 -16.01 -29.83
C CYS A 399 -13.22 -16.43 -30.99
N THR A 400 -12.94 -15.93 -32.18
CA THR A 400 -13.60 -16.39 -33.42
C THR A 400 -12.94 -17.65 -33.95
N LYS A 401 -13.68 -18.45 -34.73
CA LYS A 401 -13.13 -19.63 -35.41
C LYS A 401 -11.89 -19.31 -36.26
N GLN A 402 -11.90 -18.15 -36.92
CA GLN A 402 -10.78 -17.69 -37.73
C GLN A 402 -9.48 -17.51 -36.91
N GLU A 403 -9.58 -17.00 -35.69
CA GLU A 403 -8.43 -16.88 -34.78
C GLU A 403 -7.93 -18.25 -34.33
N LEU A 404 -8.84 -19.14 -33.96
CA LEU A 404 -8.49 -20.49 -33.52
C LEU A 404 -7.79 -21.28 -34.64
N ASP A 405 -8.32 -21.21 -35.87
CA ASP A 405 -7.70 -21.85 -37.04
C ASP A 405 -6.30 -21.26 -37.32
N ALA A 406 -6.15 -19.94 -37.17
CA ALA A 406 -4.85 -19.26 -37.33
C ALA A 406 -3.83 -19.72 -36.27
N ILE A 407 -4.23 -19.78 -34.99
CA ILE A 407 -3.38 -20.24 -33.88
C ILE A 407 -2.90 -21.68 -34.10
N GLU A 408 -3.78 -22.59 -34.50
CA GLU A 408 -3.40 -23.97 -34.79
C GLU A 408 -2.43 -24.06 -35.95
N GLN A 409 -2.62 -23.27 -37.02
CA GLN A 409 -1.63 -23.17 -38.08
C GLN A 409 -0.26 -22.68 -37.58
N PHE A 410 -0.22 -21.75 -36.62
CA PHE A 410 1.05 -21.25 -36.07
C PHE A 410 1.76 -22.27 -35.19
N LYS A 411 1.02 -23.01 -34.37
CA LYS A 411 1.60 -24.13 -33.61
C LYS A 411 2.25 -25.15 -34.56
N LEU A 412 1.56 -25.48 -35.66
CA LEU A 412 2.09 -26.39 -36.67
C LEU A 412 3.32 -25.84 -37.39
N SER A 413 3.41 -24.52 -37.64
CA SER A 413 4.61 -23.92 -38.20
C SER A 413 5.80 -23.93 -37.24
N CYS A 414 5.55 -23.72 -35.93
CA CYS A 414 6.60 -23.73 -34.90
C CYS A 414 7.20 -25.13 -34.67
N LEU A 415 6.53 -26.21 -35.10
CA LEU A 415 7.14 -27.55 -35.12
C LEU A 415 8.23 -27.69 -36.19
N ARG A 416 8.28 -26.77 -37.16
CA ARG A 416 9.19 -26.84 -38.33
C ARG A 416 10.33 -25.81 -38.27
N SER A 417 10.26 -24.83 -37.38
CA SER A 417 11.25 -23.75 -37.22
C SER A 417 11.23 -23.21 -35.78
N ASP A 418 12.34 -22.61 -35.34
CA ASP A 418 12.40 -21.93 -34.04
C ASP A 418 11.37 -20.79 -33.92
N PHE A 419 11.01 -20.45 -32.69
CA PHE A 419 10.11 -19.33 -32.39
C PHE A 419 10.76 -17.99 -32.73
N ASP A 420 10.00 -17.11 -33.39
CA ASP A 420 10.33 -15.69 -33.49
C ASP A 420 9.51 -14.86 -32.49
N LEU A 421 10.01 -13.65 -32.20
CA LEU A 421 9.41 -12.70 -31.24
C LEU A 421 7.93 -12.41 -31.54
N LYS A 422 7.58 -12.32 -32.83
CA LYS A 422 6.23 -12.04 -33.32
C LYS A 422 5.28 -13.21 -33.03
N THR A 423 5.69 -14.42 -33.39
CA THR A 423 4.86 -15.62 -33.24
C THR A 423 4.63 -15.93 -31.78
N LEU A 424 5.68 -15.84 -30.94
CA LEU A 424 5.54 -16.08 -29.51
C LEU A 424 4.62 -15.05 -28.84
N SER A 425 4.78 -13.76 -29.14
CA SER A 425 3.91 -12.71 -28.56
C SER A 425 2.44 -12.87 -28.95
N ILE A 426 2.15 -13.28 -30.19
CA ILE A 426 0.77 -13.54 -30.62
C ILE A 426 0.19 -14.79 -29.94
N LEU A 427 0.93 -15.90 -29.88
CA LEU A 427 0.47 -17.12 -29.21
C LEU A 427 0.18 -16.87 -27.72
N ALA A 428 1.02 -16.06 -27.06
CA ALA A 428 0.86 -15.69 -25.66
C ALA A 428 -0.41 -14.87 -25.35
N CYS A 429 -1.05 -14.26 -26.35
CA CYS A 429 -2.38 -13.62 -26.22
C CYS A 429 -3.54 -14.62 -26.11
N TYR A 430 -3.30 -15.90 -26.39
CA TYR A 430 -4.35 -16.93 -26.41
C TYR A 430 -4.05 -18.10 -25.47
N ILE A 431 -2.78 -18.38 -25.22
CA ILE A 431 -2.33 -19.54 -24.44
C ILE A 431 -1.17 -19.08 -23.56
N PRO A 432 -1.20 -19.33 -22.23
CA PRO A 432 -0.07 -19.03 -21.35
C PRO A 432 1.21 -19.69 -21.83
N ILE A 433 2.35 -18.99 -21.70
CA ILE A 433 3.66 -19.55 -22.04
C ILE A 433 3.94 -20.85 -21.26
N THR A 434 3.52 -20.97 -20.00
CA THR A 434 3.54 -22.25 -19.25
C THR A 434 2.97 -23.43 -20.04
N HIS A 435 1.79 -23.28 -20.62
CA HIS A 435 1.12 -24.32 -21.39
C HIS A 435 1.79 -24.53 -22.76
N LEU A 436 2.27 -23.46 -23.39
CA LEU A 436 3.08 -23.59 -24.61
C LEU A 436 4.36 -24.40 -24.36
N CYS A 437 4.99 -24.27 -23.18
CA CYS A 437 6.19 -25.02 -22.80
C CYS A 437 5.95 -26.53 -22.61
N GLU A 438 4.71 -27.00 -22.48
CA GLU A 438 4.38 -28.43 -22.48
C GLU A 438 4.54 -29.04 -23.88
N GLN A 439 4.14 -28.28 -24.90
CA GLN A 439 4.26 -28.68 -26.31
C GLN A 439 5.64 -28.33 -26.89
N PHE A 440 6.25 -27.25 -26.40
CA PHE A 440 7.51 -26.70 -26.89
C PHE A 440 8.49 -26.43 -25.72
N PRO A 441 9.14 -27.48 -25.17
CA PRO A 441 10.00 -27.35 -24.00
C PRO A 441 11.18 -26.37 -24.15
N SER A 442 11.64 -26.13 -25.38
CA SER A 442 12.72 -25.17 -25.70
C SER A 442 12.38 -23.73 -25.29
N LEU A 443 11.10 -23.37 -25.19
CA LEU A 443 10.67 -22.04 -24.77
C LEU A 443 11.11 -21.68 -23.34
N ARG A 444 11.35 -22.67 -22.46
CA ARG A 444 11.82 -22.40 -21.09
C ARG A 444 13.15 -21.64 -21.08
N GLY A 445 14.11 -22.09 -21.88
CA GLY A 445 15.43 -21.48 -22.02
C GLY A 445 15.52 -20.31 -23.01
N PHE A 446 14.43 -19.98 -23.71
CA PHE A 446 14.43 -18.91 -24.71
C PHE A 446 14.66 -17.53 -24.08
N ILE A 447 15.68 -16.78 -24.53
CA ILE A 447 15.95 -15.41 -24.08
C ILE A 447 16.04 -14.54 -25.32
N ASP A 448 15.33 -13.41 -25.31
CA ASP A 448 15.32 -12.44 -26.40
C ASP A 448 15.99 -11.14 -25.97
N ALA A 449 16.47 -10.34 -26.93
CA ALA A 449 17.00 -9.01 -26.67
C ALA A 449 15.92 -8.00 -26.26
N ASN A 450 14.64 -8.28 -26.52
CA ASN A 450 13.52 -7.45 -26.10
C ASN A 450 13.15 -7.71 -24.63
N GLU A 451 13.47 -6.75 -23.75
CA GLU A 451 13.16 -6.81 -22.31
C GLU A 451 11.66 -7.01 -22.03
N LYS A 452 10.77 -6.45 -22.86
CA LYS A 452 9.31 -6.61 -22.67
C LYS A 452 8.88 -8.07 -22.82
N LEU A 453 9.48 -8.81 -23.74
CA LEU A 453 9.18 -10.23 -23.90
C LEU A 453 9.70 -11.04 -22.70
N ASN A 454 10.86 -10.67 -22.17
CA ASN A 454 11.40 -11.33 -20.99
C ASN A 454 10.50 -11.08 -19.77
N ASN A 455 9.90 -9.89 -19.63
CA ASN A 455 8.89 -9.61 -18.61
C ASN A 455 7.62 -10.44 -18.80
N LEU A 456 7.10 -10.54 -20.03
CA LEU A 456 5.99 -11.43 -20.37
C LEU A 456 6.28 -12.89 -20.00
N LYS A 457 7.51 -13.37 -20.26
CA LYS A 457 7.95 -14.70 -19.83
C LYS A 457 7.97 -14.85 -18.32
N ILE A 458 8.47 -13.85 -17.59
CA ILE A 458 8.45 -13.88 -16.12
C ILE A 458 6.99 -14.06 -15.65
N MET A 459 6.08 -13.26 -16.19
CA MET A 459 4.66 -13.27 -15.83
C MET A 459 3.92 -14.57 -16.20
N GLN A 460 4.09 -15.09 -17.43
CA GLN A 460 3.31 -16.23 -17.92
C GLN A 460 3.97 -17.61 -17.74
N LEU A 461 5.25 -17.64 -17.35
CA LEU A 461 6.03 -18.89 -17.16
C LEU A 461 6.65 -18.97 -15.77
N VAL A 462 7.55 -18.04 -15.43
CA VAL A 462 8.38 -18.15 -14.22
C VAL A 462 7.54 -18.00 -12.95
N GLU A 463 6.63 -17.02 -12.92
CA GLU A 463 5.75 -16.77 -11.78
C GLU A 463 4.80 -17.96 -11.51
N PRO A 464 4.07 -18.52 -12.50
CA PRO A 464 3.27 -19.73 -12.30
C PRO A 464 4.08 -20.98 -11.91
N GLU A 465 5.27 -21.20 -12.50
CA GLU A 465 6.12 -22.33 -12.10
C GLU A 465 6.57 -22.17 -10.63
N ARG A 466 6.86 -20.94 -10.19
CA ARG A 466 7.20 -20.65 -8.80
C ARG A 466 6.02 -20.85 -7.84
N GLU A 467 4.81 -20.46 -8.26
CA GLU A 467 3.57 -20.76 -7.50
C GLU A 467 3.42 -22.28 -7.29
N HIS A 468 3.63 -23.07 -8.34
CA HIS A 468 3.57 -24.53 -8.26
C HIS A 468 4.60 -25.13 -7.28
N GLU A 469 5.84 -24.63 -7.30
CA GLU A 469 6.88 -25.02 -6.34
C GLU A 469 6.51 -24.65 -4.89
N LEU A 470 5.99 -23.44 -4.68
CA LEU A 470 5.60 -22.95 -3.36
C LEU A 470 4.43 -23.74 -2.79
N ALA A 471 3.44 -24.10 -3.60
CA ALA A 471 2.29 -24.91 -3.19
C ALA A 471 2.72 -26.23 -2.53
N ALA A 472 3.77 -26.88 -3.05
CA ALA A 472 4.30 -28.13 -2.47
C ALA A 472 5.01 -27.92 -1.12
N SER A 473 5.47 -26.71 -0.82
CA SER A 473 6.22 -26.37 0.41
C SER A 473 5.34 -25.89 1.55
N ILE A 474 4.10 -25.48 1.26
CA ILE A 474 3.21 -24.86 2.25
C ILE A 474 2.64 -25.94 3.17
N PRO A 475 2.78 -25.81 4.50
CA PRO A 475 2.20 -26.76 5.44
C PRO A 475 0.69 -26.86 5.27
N LYS A 476 0.19 -28.08 5.18
CA LYS A 476 -1.24 -28.38 5.25
C LYS A 476 -1.59 -28.76 6.69
N TYR A 477 -2.65 -28.17 7.22
CA TYR A 477 -3.05 -28.42 8.61
C TYR A 477 -4.56 -28.67 8.68
N GLY A 478 -4.94 -29.66 9.48
CA GLY A 478 -6.34 -30.10 9.55
C GLY A 478 -6.77 -31.01 8.38
N SER A 479 -8.08 -31.15 8.21
CA SER A 479 -8.72 -31.91 7.13
C SER A 479 -9.81 -31.06 6.46
N ILE A 480 -9.84 -31.06 5.13
CA ILE A 480 -10.85 -30.35 4.33
C ILE A 480 -11.94 -31.37 3.97
N ASP A 481 -12.79 -31.68 4.94
CA ASP A 481 -13.78 -32.76 4.85
C ASP A 481 -15.20 -32.25 4.53
N ASP A 482 -15.50 -30.97 4.79
CA ASP A 482 -16.82 -30.41 4.49
C ASP A 482 -17.08 -30.38 2.98
N GLY A 483 -18.27 -30.84 2.57
CA GLY A 483 -18.62 -30.96 1.16
C GLY A 483 -18.65 -29.64 0.41
N THR A 484 -19.06 -28.54 1.07
CA THR A 484 -19.03 -27.20 0.48
C THR A 484 -17.59 -26.71 0.41
N SER A 485 -16.78 -26.89 1.47
CA SER A 485 -15.35 -26.55 1.44
C SER A 485 -14.59 -27.25 0.31
N ILE A 486 -14.87 -28.54 0.04
CA ILE A 486 -14.26 -29.28 -1.08
C ILE A 486 -14.65 -28.67 -2.44
N GLN A 487 -15.92 -28.28 -2.61
CA GLN A 487 -16.41 -27.67 -3.85
C GLN A 487 -15.83 -26.27 -4.07
N VAL A 488 -15.80 -25.45 -3.02
CA VAL A 488 -15.21 -24.11 -3.03
C VAL A 488 -13.70 -24.19 -3.29
N LYS A 489 -12.99 -25.14 -2.66
CA LYS A 489 -11.58 -25.43 -2.96
C LYS A 489 -11.39 -25.72 -4.43
N LYS A 490 -12.18 -26.66 -4.98
CA LYS A 490 -12.06 -27.04 -6.40
C LYS A 490 -12.24 -25.83 -7.32
N GLN A 491 -13.19 -24.94 -7.02
CA GLN A 491 -13.42 -23.71 -7.79
C GLN A 491 -12.17 -22.82 -7.83
N TYR A 492 -11.50 -22.62 -6.69
CA TYR A 492 -10.30 -21.78 -6.60
C TYR A 492 -9.00 -22.46 -7.07
N GLU A 493 -8.95 -23.78 -7.09
CA GLU A 493 -7.82 -24.49 -7.71
C GLU A 493 -7.91 -24.43 -9.25
N GLU A 494 -9.12 -24.39 -9.81
CA GLU A 494 -9.32 -24.21 -11.25
C GLU A 494 -9.05 -22.76 -11.69
N ASN A 495 -9.53 -21.79 -10.93
CA ASN A 495 -9.33 -20.36 -11.16
C ASN A 495 -8.99 -19.65 -9.85
N PRO A 496 -7.70 -19.53 -9.51
CA PRO A 496 -7.27 -18.83 -8.29
C PRO A 496 -7.77 -17.38 -8.24
N TYR A 497 -8.09 -16.92 -7.02
CA TYR A 497 -8.57 -15.55 -6.73
C TYR A 497 -7.61 -14.47 -7.27
N PRO A 498 -8.09 -13.23 -7.54
CA PRO A 498 -7.60 -12.42 -8.64
C PRO A 498 -6.12 -12.10 -8.56
N ARG A 499 -5.46 -12.35 -9.69
CA ARG A 499 -4.08 -11.97 -9.92
C ARG A 499 -3.99 -10.46 -10.15
N TRP A 500 -3.18 -9.79 -9.35
CA TRP A 500 -2.78 -8.40 -9.53
C TRP A 500 -1.26 -8.31 -9.73
N ARG A 501 -0.82 -7.23 -10.38
CA ARG A 501 0.61 -7.04 -10.71
C ARG A 501 1.40 -6.50 -9.52
N TYR A 502 0.96 -5.37 -8.96
CA TYR A 502 1.64 -4.69 -7.84
C TYR A 502 0.65 -4.21 -6.78
N ALA A 503 1.10 -4.19 -5.52
CA ALA A 503 0.37 -3.71 -4.36
C ALA A 503 0.94 -2.36 -3.90
N SER A 504 0.09 -1.58 -3.24
CA SER A 504 0.50 -0.38 -2.52
C SER A 504 1.15 -0.79 -1.20
N TYR A 505 2.47 -0.64 -1.08
CA TYR A 505 3.21 -1.06 0.10
C TYR A 505 4.41 -0.15 0.35
N SER A 506 4.59 0.28 1.60
CA SER A 506 5.78 0.98 2.07
C SER A 506 6.20 0.46 3.43
N CYS A 507 7.49 0.20 3.60
CA CYS A 507 8.10 -0.11 4.90
C CYS A 507 8.17 1.09 5.85
N GLU A 508 7.91 2.31 5.34
CA GLU A 508 7.87 3.54 6.13
C GLU A 508 6.49 3.77 6.78
N ASN A 509 5.43 3.18 6.20
CA ASN A 509 4.04 3.38 6.65
C ASN A 509 3.65 2.35 7.73
N VAL A 510 4.32 2.43 8.88
CA VAL A 510 4.03 1.59 10.03
C VAL A 510 3.12 2.34 11.00
N GLN A 511 2.03 1.71 11.43
CA GLN A 511 1.03 2.29 12.34
C GLN A 511 0.66 1.29 13.44
N THR A 512 0.17 1.78 14.57
CA THR A 512 -0.37 0.88 15.61
C THR A 512 -1.67 0.23 15.12
N ILE A 513 -1.99 -0.96 15.62
CA ILE A 513 -3.27 -1.64 15.29
C ILE A 513 -4.46 -0.73 15.64
N SER A 514 -4.40 -0.04 16.78
CA SER A 514 -5.45 0.90 17.19
C SER A 514 -5.62 2.05 16.20
N SER A 515 -4.51 2.64 15.71
CA SER A 515 -4.56 3.71 14.71
C SER A 515 -5.13 3.20 13.38
N ALA A 516 -4.68 2.03 12.92
CA ALA A 516 -5.19 1.43 11.68
C ALA A 516 -6.71 1.20 11.72
N ILE A 517 -7.21 0.59 12.81
CA ILE A 517 -8.64 0.34 12.99
C ILE A 517 -9.40 1.67 13.07
N ASN A 518 -8.90 2.63 13.86
CA ASN A 518 -9.54 3.95 14.03
C ASN A 518 -9.65 4.72 12.71
N ASN A 519 -8.65 4.63 11.84
CA ASN A 519 -8.69 5.20 10.50
C ASN A 519 -9.84 4.57 9.67
N GLU A 520 -10.05 3.26 9.81
CA GLU A 520 -11.12 2.55 9.13
C GLU A 520 -12.52 2.75 9.73
N ILE A 521 -12.67 2.99 11.03
CA ILE A 521 -13.98 3.11 11.72
C ILE A 521 -14.39 4.55 12.07
N ASN A 522 -13.56 5.55 11.78
CA ASN A 522 -13.87 6.96 12.00
C ASN A 522 -15.30 7.31 11.54
N PRO A 523 -16.14 8.03 12.33
CA PRO A 523 -15.83 8.79 13.55
C PRO A 523 -15.75 7.99 14.86
N ASN A 524 -16.12 6.71 14.88
CA ASN A 524 -15.90 5.92 16.09
C ASN A 524 -14.40 5.75 16.39
N ARG A 525 -14.08 5.44 17.65
CA ARG A 525 -12.71 5.20 18.12
C ARG A 525 -12.67 4.08 19.14
N VAL A 526 -11.60 3.32 19.08
CA VAL A 526 -11.20 2.32 20.07
C VAL A 526 -9.81 2.64 20.60
N SER A 527 -9.58 2.34 21.87
CA SER A 527 -8.26 2.37 22.49
C SER A 527 -7.90 0.93 22.82
N ILE A 528 -6.95 0.38 22.07
CA ILE A 528 -6.49 -1.01 22.25
C ILE A 528 -5.18 -0.96 23.02
N ILE A 529 -5.19 -1.46 24.26
CA ILE A 529 -3.98 -1.64 25.06
C ILE A 529 -3.49 -3.06 24.80
N LEU A 530 -2.56 -3.20 23.86
CA LEU A 530 -1.93 -4.49 23.60
C LEU A 530 -0.81 -4.73 24.61
N PRO A 531 -0.59 -5.98 25.04
CA PRO A 531 0.52 -6.33 25.91
C PRO A 531 1.87 -5.95 25.24
N ASN A 532 2.92 -5.73 26.04
CA ASN A 532 4.28 -5.38 25.57
C ASN A 532 4.97 -6.44 24.67
N GLN A 533 4.22 -7.43 24.17
CA GLN A 533 4.67 -8.51 23.28
C GLN A 533 4.28 -8.22 21.82
N ARG A 534 4.78 -9.05 20.88
CA ARG A 534 4.36 -8.96 19.47
C ARG A 534 2.92 -9.43 19.34
N SER A 535 2.09 -8.62 18.68
CA SER A 535 0.68 -8.93 18.45
C SER A 535 0.54 -9.99 17.36
N ARG A 536 -0.24 -11.04 17.61
CA ARG A 536 -0.51 -12.08 16.61
C ARG A 536 -1.71 -11.70 15.75
N VAL A 537 -1.48 -11.66 14.45
CA VAL A 537 -2.48 -11.27 13.46
C VAL A 537 -2.75 -12.46 12.53
N LEU A 538 -4.03 -12.82 12.40
CA LEU A 538 -4.50 -13.85 11.48
C LEU A 538 -5.24 -13.23 10.29
N ILE A 539 -4.79 -13.55 9.08
CA ILE A 539 -5.54 -13.30 7.84
C ILE A 539 -6.21 -14.61 7.43
N ALA A 540 -7.51 -14.70 7.70
CA ALA A 540 -8.34 -15.86 7.39
C ALA A 540 -9.00 -15.71 6.01
N GLY A 541 -8.46 -16.41 5.01
CA GLY A 541 -8.84 -16.26 3.61
C GLY A 541 -7.93 -15.29 2.88
N CYS A 542 -6.64 -15.63 2.77
CA CYS A 542 -5.64 -14.79 2.14
C CYS A 542 -5.57 -14.97 0.61
N GLY A 543 -6.61 -15.48 -0.05
CA GLY A 543 -6.54 -15.96 -1.43
C GLY A 543 -6.15 -14.90 -2.47
N THR A 544 -6.46 -13.62 -2.23
CA THR A 544 -5.98 -12.53 -3.09
C THR A 544 -4.56 -12.08 -2.73
N GLY A 545 -4.09 -12.37 -1.52
CA GLY A 545 -2.86 -11.85 -0.94
C GLY A 545 -2.85 -10.35 -0.65
N GLN A 546 -3.89 -9.56 -0.97
CA GLN A 546 -3.89 -8.11 -0.76
C GLN A 546 -3.98 -7.75 0.73
N GLN A 547 -4.83 -8.45 1.49
CA GLN A 547 -5.02 -8.21 2.93
C GLN A 547 -3.72 -8.37 3.74
N ILE A 548 -2.77 -9.17 3.23
CA ILE A 548 -1.45 -9.31 3.83
C ILE A 548 -0.71 -7.95 3.83
N PHE A 549 -0.82 -7.17 2.75
CA PHE A 549 -0.13 -5.88 2.63
C PHE A 549 -0.73 -4.81 3.53
N ASP A 550 -2.04 -4.86 3.76
CA ASP A 550 -2.70 -3.99 4.73
C ASP A 550 -2.21 -4.32 6.15
N ALA A 551 -2.13 -5.62 6.48
CA ALA A 551 -1.72 -6.09 7.80
C ALA A 551 -0.21 -5.93 8.07
N LEU A 552 0.62 -5.80 7.03
CA LEU A 552 2.05 -5.48 7.18
C LEU A 552 2.30 -4.06 7.69
N SER A 553 1.29 -3.17 7.63
CA SER A 553 1.39 -1.85 8.25
C SER A 553 1.31 -1.90 9.78
N TYR A 554 0.86 -3.01 10.37
CA TYR A 554 0.69 -3.14 11.81
C TYR A 554 2.04 -3.29 12.52
N SER A 555 2.36 -2.29 13.33
CA SER A 555 3.60 -2.25 14.10
C SER A 555 3.70 -3.42 15.07
N ASN A 556 4.91 -3.98 15.20
CA ASN A 556 5.22 -5.04 16.17
C ASN A 556 4.29 -6.27 16.07
N SER A 557 3.92 -6.70 14.86
CA SER A 557 3.01 -7.83 14.63
C SER A 557 3.73 -9.10 14.12
N GLU A 558 3.13 -10.25 14.39
CA GLU A 558 3.46 -11.55 13.79
C GLU A 558 2.27 -12.02 12.95
N LEU A 559 2.50 -12.27 11.67
CA LEU A 559 1.44 -12.55 10.69
C LEU A 559 1.33 -14.05 10.38
N THR A 560 0.13 -14.58 10.55
CA THR A 560 -0.29 -15.89 10.02
C THR A 560 -1.35 -15.68 8.95
N ALA A 561 -1.17 -16.30 7.79
CA ALA A 561 -2.10 -16.22 6.67
C ALA A 561 -2.56 -17.63 6.29
N ILE A 562 -3.87 -17.82 6.17
CA ILE A 562 -4.47 -19.10 5.82
C ILE A 562 -5.39 -19.00 4.61
N ASP A 563 -5.47 -20.07 3.85
CA ASP A 563 -6.46 -20.26 2.79
C ASP A 563 -6.66 -21.77 2.57
N LEU A 564 -7.86 -22.16 2.11
CA LEU A 564 -8.18 -23.55 1.82
C LEU A 564 -7.62 -24.02 0.47
N SER A 565 -7.33 -23.09 -0.45
CA SER A 565 -6.83 -23.35 -1.80
C SER A 565 -5.30 -23.28 -1.83
N SER A 566 -4.67 -24.37 -2.29
CA SER A 566 -3.22 -24.48 -2.43
C SER A 566 -2.69 -23.49 -3.47
N SER A 567 -3.41 -23.34 -4.59
CA SER A 567 -3.07 -22.36 -5.63
C SER A 567 -3.17 -20.92 -5.13
N SER A 568 -4.23 -20.58 -4.38
CA SER A 568 -4.43 -19.21 -3.87
C SER A 568 -3.39 -18.83 -2.83
N ILE A 569 -3.08 -19.71 -1.88
CA ILE A 569 -2.06 -19.42 -0.86
C ILE A 569 -0.65 -19.41 -1.42
N ALA A 570 -0.35 -20.23 -2.43
CA ALA A 570 0.93 -20.19 -3.12
C ALA A 570 1.13 -18.87 -3.89
N TYR A 571 0.06 -18.37 -4.53
CA TYR A 571 0.04 -17.03 -5.12
C TYR A 571 0.33 -15.95 -4.07
N ALA A 572 -0.40 -15.93 -2.95
CA ALA A 572 -0.19 -14.96 -1.88
C ALA A 572 1.24 -15.00 -1.33
N LYS A 573 1.81 -16.19 -1.11
CA LYS A 573 3.20 -16.38 -0.66
C LYS A 573 4.22 -15.87 -1.68
N ARG A 574 4.02 -16.15 -2.98
CA ARG A 574 4.88 -15.59 -4.04
C ARG A 574 4.84 -14.07 -4.00
N LYS A 575 3.64 -13.48 -3.91
CA LYS A 575 3.48 -12.02 -3.85
C LYS A 575 4.21 -11.42 -2.66
N ALA A 576 4.15 -12.01 -1.47
CA ALA A 576 4.95 -11.56 -0.33
C ALA A 576 6.46 -11.62 -0.62
N HIS A 577 6.95 -12.73 -1.18
CA HIS A 577 8.38 -12.90 -1.51
C HIS A 577 8.89 -11.89 -2.54
N GLU A 578 8.06 -11.42 -3.47
CA GLU A 578 8.45 -10.39 -4.46
C GLU A 578 8.82 -9.05 -3.83
N TYR A 579 8.28 -8.75 -2.65
CA TYR A 579 8.60 -7.57 -1.86
C TYR A 579 9.66 -7.87 -0.78
N GLY A 580 10.29 -9.04 -0.81
CA GLY A 580 11.28 -9.46 0.18
C GLY A 580 10.71 -9.79 1.56
N ILE A 581 9.40 -10.07 1.64
CA ILE A 581 8.72 -10.38 2.90
C ILE A 581 8.72 -11.90 3.10
N GLU A 582 9.55 -12.37 4.03
CA GLU A 582 9.72 -13.80 4.32
C GLU A 582 9.14 -14.24 5.67
N HIS A 583 8.76 -13.28 6.53
CA HIS A 583 8.38 -13.53 7.92
C HIS A 583 6.85 -13.68 8.13
N ILE A 584 6.17 -14.33 7.18
CA ILE A 584 4.73 -14.64 7.28
C ILE A 584 4.56 -16.16 7.35
N ARG A 585 3.77 -16.64 8.31
CA ARG A 585 3.41 -18.06 8.41
C ARG A 585 2.21 -18.36 7.51
N PHE A 586 2.46 -19.02 6.38
CA PHE A 586 1.42 -19.50 5.47
C PHE A 586 0.99 -20.93 5.80
N ILE A 587 -0.32 -21.19 5.86
CA ILE A 587 -0.89 -22.53 6.14
C ILE A 587 -2.08 -22.81 5.22
N GLU A 588 -2.04 -23.92 4.47
CA GLU A 588 -3.22 -24.43 3.75
C GLU A 588 -4.16 -25.10 4.76
N MET A 589 -5.35 -24.52 4.95
CA MET A 589 -6.23 -24.89 6.04
C MET A 589 -7.68 -24.45 5.80
N ASP A 590 -8.64 -25.26 6.26
CA ASP A 590 -10.04 -24.85 6.38
C ASP A 590 -10.25 -24.03 7.66
N ILE A 591 -10.99 -22.94 7.57
CA ILE A 591 -11.34 -22.07 8.70
C ILE A 591 -12.06 -22.85 9.83
N LEU A 592 -12.81 -23.90 9.50
CA LEU A 592 -13.48 -24.77 10.48
C LEU A 592 -12.50 -25.50 11.41
N ASP A 593 -11.25 -25.68 10.96
CA ASP A 593 -10.23 -26.37 11.72
C ASP A 593 -9.35 -25.45 12.54
N LEU A 594 -9.54 -24.12 12.46
CA LEU A 594 -8.73 -23.12 13.17
C LEU A 594 -8.46 -23.45 14.65
N PRO A 595 -9.45 -23.93 15.44
CA PRO A 595 -9.22 -24.29 16.85
C PRO A 595 -8.12 -25.34 17.05
N LYS A 596 -7.80 -26.16 16.03
CA LYS A 596 -6.73 -27.16 16.08
C LYS A 596 -5.34 -26.52 16.14
N LEU A 597 -5.18 -25.23 15.81
CA LEU A 597 -3.88 -24.54 15.92
C LEU A 597 -3.41 -24.45 17.38
N ASN A 598 -4.33 -24.43 18.35
CA ASN A 598 -4.03 -24.18 19.77
C ASN A 598 -3.23 -22.88 19.99
N GLU A 599 -3.59 -21.84 19.22
CA GLU A 599 -2.98 -20.52 19.26
C GLU A 599 -4.10 -19.48 19.40
N GLU A 600 -3.84 -18.42 20.16
CA GLU A 600 -4.70 -17.24 20.26
C GLU A 600 -4.13 -16.10 19.42
N PHE A 601 -5.03 -15.28 18.87
CA PHE A 601 -4.73 -14.13 18.01
C PHE A 601 -5.37 -12.86 18.57
N ASP A 602 -4.59 -11.77 18.61
CA ASP A 602 -5.04 -10.45 19.06
C ASP A 602 -5.90 -9.76 17.98
N LEU A 603 -5.67 -10.12 16.72
CA LEU A 603 -6.35 -9.56 15.56
C LEU A 603 -6.67 -10.67 14.55
N ILE A 604 -7.91 -10.70 14.08
CA ILE A 604 -8.33 -11.62 13.01
C ILE A 604 -9.05 -10.83 11.92
N GLU A 605 -8.61 -10.98 10.67
CA GLU A 605 -9.32 -10.46 9.50
C GLU A 605 -9.92 -11.59 8.67
N CYS A 606 -11.24 -11.56 8.49
CA CYS A 606 -11.99 -12.58 7.76
C CYS A 606 -13.13 -11.93 6.94
N THR A 607 -12.78 -11.29 5.83
CA THR A 607 -13.75 -10.55 5.00
C THR A 607 -14.28 -11.32 3.78
N GLY A 608 -13.57 -12.37 3.33
CA GLY A 608 -13.83 -13.06 2.06
C GLY A 608 -14.27 -14.53 2.16
N VAL A 609 -14.58 -15.03 3.36
CA VAL A 609 -14.76 -16.48 3.59
C VAL A 609 -16.14 -16.84 4.08
N LEU A 610 -16.61 -16.22 5.17
CA LEU A 610 -17.80 -16.68 5.90
C LEU A 610 -19.05 -16.78 5.01
N HIS A 611 -19.25 -15.83 4.10
CA HIS A 611 -20.40 -15.81 3.20
C HIS A 611 -20.36 -16.87 2.09
N HIS A 612 -19.27 -17.62 1.94
CA HIS A 612 -19.13 -18.75 1.00
C HIS A 612 -19.17 -20.12 1.69
N MET A 613 -19.31 -20.15 3.01
CA MET A 613 -19.42 -21.38 3.79
C MET A 613 -20.84 -21.95 3.75
N LYS A 614 -20.99 -23.24 4.09
CA LYS A 614 -22.31 -23.87 4.25
C LYS A 614 -23.09 -23.29 5.45
N ASP A 615 -22.41 -23.08 6.56
CA ASP A 615 -22.92 -22.38 7.74
C ASP A 615 -21.92 -21.31 8.17
N PRO A 616 -22.17 -20.03 7.84
CA PRO A 616 -21.32 -18.92 8.25
C PRO A 616 -21.14 -18.81 9.77
N SER A 617 -22.10 -19.30 10.57
CA SER A 617 -22.07 -19.25 12.03
C SER A 617 -21.04 -20.21 12.61
N GLU A 618 -20.88 -21.41 12.03
CA GLU A 618 -19.81 -22.35 12.43
C GLU A 618 -18.42 -21.78 12.13
N GLY A 619 -18.27 -21.11 10.98
CA GLY A 619 -17.04 -20.40 10.63
C GLY A 619 -16.72 -19.29 11.63
N LEU A 620 -17.70 -18.44 11.94
CA LEU A 620 -17.55 -17.38 12.94
C LEU A 620 -17.21 -17.95 14.33
N GLN A 621 -17.88 -19.03 14.75
CA GLN A 621 -17.57 -19.70 16.01
C GLN A 621 -16.13 -20.23 16.04
N SER A 622 -15.60 -20.71 14.91
CA SER A 622 -14.23 -21.21 14.80
C SER A 622 -13.20 -20.09 14.95
N LEU A 623 -13.48 -18.90 14.41
CA LEU A 623 -12.67 -17.70 14.61
C LEU A 623 -12.69 -17.25 16.07
N LEU A 624 -13.86 -17.20 16.71
CA LEU A 624 -14.00 -16.73 18.08
C LEU A 624 -13.31 -17.63 19.12
N LYS A 625 -13.16 -18.93 18.83
CA LYS A 625 -12.43 -19.88 19.70
C LYS A 625 -10.92 -19.61 19.78
N ILE A 626 -10.37 -18.85 18.83
CA ILE A 626 -8.95 -18.51 18.77
C ILE A 626 -8.71 -17.00 18.88
N LEU A 627 -9.77 -16.20 19.04
CA LEU A 627 -9.66 -14.76 19.28
C LEU A 627 -9.33 -14.54 20.76
N ALA A 628 -8.31 -13.72 21.03
CA ALA A 628 -7.99 -13.30 22.39
C ALA A 628 -9.17 -12.54 23.04
N ALA A 629 -9.23 -12.50 24.36
CA ALA A 629 -10.35 -11.88 25.10
C ALA A 629 -10.60 -10.41 24.73
N ASP A 630 -9.54 -9.62 24.55
CA ASP A 630 -9.59 -8.21 24.09
C ASP A 630 -9.31 -8.09 22.58
N GLY A 631 -9.41 -9.20 21.84
CA GLY A 631 -9.07 -9.29 20.44
C GLY A 631 -10.07 -8.59 19.52
N MET A 632 -9.57 -8.16 18.36
CA MET A 632 -10.36 -7.47 17.34
C MET A 632 -10.60 -8.37 16.13
N LEU A 633 -11.80 -8.28 15.56
CA LEU A 633 -12.24 -9.11 14.44
C LEU A 633 -12.80 -8.24 13.32
N LYS A 634 -12.26 -8.37 12.11
CA LYS A 634 -12.79 -7.74 10.89
C LYS A 634 -13.61 -8.76 10.11
N LEU A 635 -14.86 -8.44 9.82
CA LEU A 635 -15.79 -9.32 9.12
C LEU A 635 -16.27 -8.71 7.80
N GLY A 636 -16.70 -9.59 6.88
CA GLY A 636 -17.20 -9.22 5.55
C GLY A 636 -18.38 -10.08 5.10
N PHE A 637 -19.49 -9.42 4.75
CA PHE A 637 -20.71 -10.08 4.26
C PHE A 637 -21.30 -9.36 3.05
N TYR A 638 -21.87 -10.10 2.10
CA TYR A 638 -22.54 -9.49 0.95
C TYR A 638 -23.92 -8.94 1.29
N SER A 639 -24.22 -7.73 0.79
CA SER A 639 -25.52 -7.08 0.95
C SER A 639 -26.61 -7.79 0.16
N GLU A 640 -27.73 -8.10 0.81
CA GLU A 640 -28.95 -8.57 0.15
C GLU A 640 -29.46 -7.51 -0.84
N LEU A 641 -29.45 -6.23 -0.45
CA LEU A 641 -29.99 -5.13 -1.26
C LEU A 641 -29.09 -4.82 -2.47
N ALA A 642 -27.78 -4.78 -2.28
CA ALA A 642 -26.86 -4.38 -3.34
C ALA A 642 -26.58 -5.49 -4.38
N ARG A 643 -26.91 -6.75 -4.07
CA ARG A 643 -26.66 -7.93 -4.92
C ARG A 643 -27.83 -8.34 -5.82
N GLN A 644 -28.88 -7.52 -5.95
CA GLN A 644 -30.09 -7.91 -6.69
C GLN A 644 -29.84 -8.19 -8.18
N ASP A 645 -28.90 -7.50 -8.82
CA ASP A 645 -28.48 -7.79 -10.18
C ASP A 645 -27.79 -9.17 -10.29
N ILE A 646 -26.94 -9.52 -9.31
CA ILE A 646 -26.28 -10.83 -9.23
C ILE A 646 -27.27 -11.98 -9.03
N VAL A 647 -28.31 -11.77 -8.20
CA VAL A 647 -29.38 -12.75 -8.01
C VAL A 647 -30.08 -13.06 -9.32
N GLU A 648 -30.42 -12.01 -10.08
CA GLU A 648 -31.12 -12.16 -11.34
C GLU A 648 -30.22 -12.81 -12.40
N ALA A 649 -28.93 -12.45 -12.44
CA ALA A 649 -27.94 -13.13 -13.26
C ALA A 649 -27.85 -14.63 -12.96
N ARG A 650 -27.84 -15.03 -11.69
CA ARG A 650 -27.82 -16.45 -11.29
C ARG A 650 -29.08 -17.20 -11.73
N LYS A 651 -30.25 -16.55 -11.74
CA LYS A 651 -31.46 -17.15 -12.31
C LYS A 651 -31.33 -17.39 -13.80
N ILE A 652 -30.80 -16.40 -14.55
CA ILE A 652 -30.56 -16.51 -15.99
C ILE A 652 -29.52 -17.62 -16.29
N ILE A 653 -28.41 -17.64 -15.56
CA ILE A 653 -27.36 -18.66 -15.64
C ILE A 653 -27.97 -20.06 -15.52
N LYS A 654 -28.84 -20.25 -14.51
CA LYS A 654 -29.53 -21.52 -14.29
C LYS A 654 -30.56 -21.83 -15.37
N SER A 655 -31.36 -20.87 -15.82
CA SER A 655 -32.43 -21.11 -16.81
C SER A 655 -31.89 -21.40 -18.21
N GLU A 656 -30.78 -20.76 -18.58
CA GLU A 656 -30.13 -20.95 -19.87
C GLU A 656 -29.00 -21.99 -19.84
N SER A 657 -28.75 -22.60 -18.67
CA SER A 657 -27.75 -23.66 -18.48
C SER A 657 -26.33 -23.24 -18.85
N PHE A 658 -25.94 -22.01 -18.48
CA PHE A 658 -24.54 -21.60 -18.58
C PHE A 658 -23.70 -22.41 -17.60
N GLU A 659 -22.65 -23.06 -18.10
CA GLU A 659 -21.70 -23.78 -17.26
C GLU A 659 -20.77 -22.80 -16.53
N ALA A 660 -20.36 -23.15 -15.31
CA ALA A 660 -19.30 -22.43 -14.57
C ALA A 660 -17.90 -22.70 -15.14
N SER A 661 -17.79 -23.00 -16.44
CA SER A 661 -16.54 -23.18 -17.18
C SER A 661 -16.09 -21.87 -17.81
N ASN A 662 -14.83 -21.77 -18.22
CA ASN A 662 -14.31 -20.56 -18.86
C ASN A 662 -15.15 -20.15 -20.08
N GLU A 663 -15.59 -21.12 -20.89
CA GLU A 663 -16.42 -20.84 -22.06
C GLU A 663 -17.84 -20.41 -21.69
N GLY A 664 -18.46 -21.07 -20.70
CA GLY A 664 -19.79 -20.67 -20.21
C GLY A 664 -19.81 -19.24 -19.67
N ILE A 665 -18.77 -18.86 -18.92
CA ILE A 665 -18.58 -17.48 -18.42
C ILE A 665 -18.43 -16.50 -19.59
N ARG A 666 -17.60 -16.79 -20.60
CA ARG A 666 -17.45 -15.95 -21.80
C ARG A 666 -18.78 -15.75 -22.53
N LEU A 667 -19.54 -16.83 -22.73
CA LEU A 667 -20.83 -16.78 -23.42
C LEU A 667 -21.84 -15.91 -22.66
N PHE A 668 -21.97 -16.11 -21.35
CA PHE A 668 -22.85 -15.29 -20.50
C PHE A 668 -22.50 -13.80 -20.57
N ARG A 669 -21.21 -13.48 -20.41
CA ARG A 669 -20.73 -12.08 -20.50
C ARG A 669 -20.99 -11.47 -21.87
N ASN A 670 -20.73 -12.22 -22.95
CA ASN A 670 -20.92 -11.73 -24.30
C ASN A 670 -22.38 -11.33 -24.56
N LYS A 671 -23.35 -12.08 -24.00
CA LYS A 671 -24.77 -11.71 -24.07
C LYS A 671 -25.07 -10.39 -23.35
N ILE A 672 -24.49 -10.15 -22.18
CA ILE A 672 -24.62 -8.85 -21.48
C ILE A 672 -23.99 -7.73 -22.31
N ILE A 673 -22.78 -7.93 -22.84
CA ILE A 673 -22.05 -6.96 -23.67
C ILE A 673 -22.81 -6.57 -24.94
N ASN A 674 -23.61 -7.51 -25.48
CA ASN A 674 -24.46 -7.31 -26.65
C ASN A 674 -25.86 -6.79 -26.32
N GLY A 675 -26.15 -6.54 -25.04
CA GLY A 675 -27.42 -5.96 -24.58
C GLY A 675 -28.60 -6.94 -24.57
N GLU A 676 -28.34 -8.25 -24.58
CA GLU A 676 -29.40 -9.27 -24.55
C GLU A 676 -30.11 -9.34 -23.19
N TYR A 677 -29.45 -8.87 -22.12
CA TYR A 677 -29.99 -8.85 -20.75
C TYR A 677 -29.99 -7.43 -20.14
N PRO A 678 -30.90 -6.53 -20.57
CA PRO A 678 -30.89 -5.14 -20.13
C PRO A 678 -31.12 -4.97 -18.62
N ASN A 679 -31.86 -5.89 -18.00
CA ASN A 679 -32.17 -5.91 -16.56
C ASN A 679 -30.96 -6.17 -15.65
N ILE A 680 -29.89 -6.78 -16.19
CA ILE A 680 -28.65 -7.05 -15.45
C ILE A 680 -27.43 -6.39 -16.12
N SER A 681 -27.66 -5.37 -16.95
CA SER A 681 -26.60 -4.62 -17.62
C SER A 681 -25.64 -3.94 -16.63
N SER A 682 -26.09 -3.64 -15.41
CA SER A 682 -25.25 -3.08 -14.33
C SER A 682 -24.08 -3.99 -13.93
N ILE A 683 -24.15 -5.29 -14.23
CA ILE A 683 -23.09 -6.25 -13.92
C ILE A 683 -21.79 -5.88 -14.64
N SER A 684 -21.85 -5.28 -15.84
CA SER A 684 -20.65 -4.83 -16.53
C SER A 684 -19.96 -3.63 -15.88
N ASN A 685 -20.57 -3.00 -14.87
CA ASN A 685 -19.93 -1.92 -14.11
C ASN A 685 -19.05 -2.44 -12.97
N TRP A 686 -19.05 -3.76 -12.72
CA TRP A 686 -18.20 -4.38 -11.73
C TRP A 686 -16.85 -4.73 -12.37
N PRO A 687 -15.71 -4.34 -11.77
CA PRO A 687 -14.39 -4.76 -12.26
C PRO A 687 -14.26 -6.29 -12.38
N ASP A 688 -14.94 -7.03 -11.50
CA ASP A 688 -15.05 -8.49 -11.48
C ASP A 688 -15.59 -9.06 -12.79
N PHE A 689 -16.45 -8.30 -13.49
CA PHE A 689 -16.90 -8.62 -14.83
C PHE A 689 -15.79 -8.51 -15.88
N TYR A 690 -14.50 -8.41 -15.57
CA TYR A 690 -13.43 -8.33 -16.58
C TYR A 690 -12.33 -9.37 -16.43
N THR A 691 -12.53 -10.38 -15.57
CA THR A 691 -11.65 -11.56 -15.49
C THR A 691 -12.48 -12.84 -15.40
N THR A 692 -11.83 -13.99 -15.57
CA THR A 692 -12.51 -15.30 -15.46
C THR A 692 -12.84 -15.64 -14.01
N SER A 693 -11.85 -15.58 -13.12
CA SER A 693 -11.98 -15.90 -11.69
C SER A 693 -12.97 -14.99 -10.98
N MET A 694 -12.87 -13.68 -11.16
CA MET A 694 -13.74 -12.73 -10.46
C MET A 694 -15.17 -12.78 -11.01
N CYS A 695 -15.35 -12.96 -12.33
CA CYS A 695 -16.70 -13.12 -12.89
C CYS A 695 -17.34 -14.45 -12.45
N ARG A 696 -16.53 -15.50 -12.28
CA ARG A 696 -16.97 -16.76 -11.69
C ARG A 696 -17.42 -16.55 -10.24
N ASP A 697 -16.62 -15.87 -9.43
CA ASP A 697 -16.94 -15.56 -8.03
C ASP A 697 -18.21 -14.69 -7.92
N LEU A 698 -18.34 -13.69 -8.78
CA LEU A 698 -19.49 -12.80 -8.81
C LEU A 698 -20.78 -13.57 -9.20
N CYS A 699 -20.78 -14.25 -10.35
CA CYS A 699 -22.02 -14.72 -10.99
C CYS A 699 -22.23 -16.25 -10.92
N PHE A 700 -21.17 -17.05 -10.77
CA PHE A 700 -21.21 -18.51 -10.87
C PHE A 700 -20.80 -19.24 -9.58
N HIS A 701 -20.58 -18.51 -8.48
CA HIS A 701 -20.11 -19.11 -7.23
C HIS A 701 -21.09 -20.15 -6.69
N ILE A 702 -20.55 -21.29 -6.23
CA ILE A 702 -21.32 -22.45 -5.75
C ILE A 702 -22.16 -22.17 -4.51
N MET A 703 -21.65 -21.33 -3.60
CA MET A 703 -22.29 -21.00 -2.32
C MET A 703 -22.15 -19.51 -2.01
N GLU A 704 -23.24 -18.78 -1.85
CA GLU A 704 -23.18 -17.39 -1.41
C GLU A 704 -24.35 -17.09 -0.47
N HIS A 705 -24.01 -16.61 0.71
CA HIS A 705 -24.94 -16.03 1.66
C HIS A 705 -24.95 -14.51 1.51
N ARG A 706 -26.15 -13.95 1.60
CA ARG A 706 -26.41 -12.50 1.55
C ARG A 706 -27.14 -12.11 2.84
N TYR A 707 -26.88 -10.90 3.31
CA TYR A 707 -27.34 -10.43 4.61
C TYR A 707 -28.08 -9.11 4.47
N SER A 708 -29.12 -8.91 5.28
CA SER A 708 -29.56 -7.56 5.65
C SER A 708 -28.80 -7.10 6.89
N LEU A 709 -28.80 -5.80 7.16
CA LEU A 709 -28.21 -5.27 8.39
C LEU A 709 -28.93 -5.76 9.66
N GLU A 710 -30.21 -6.14 9.58
CA GLU A 710 -30.92 -6.79 10.69
C GLU A 710 -30.39 -8.21 10.96
N MET A 711 -30.06 -8.95 9.90
CA MET A 711 -29.43 -10.27 10.03
C MET A 711 -28.02 -10.15 10.63
N ILE A 712 -27.26 -9.12 10.22
CA ILE A 712 -25.95 -8.82 10.84
C ILE A 712 -26.12 -8.45 12.30
N ALA A 713 -27.06 -7.58 12.66
CA ALA A 713 -27.34 -7.23 14.06
C ALA A 713 -27.67 -8.47 14.90
N SER A 714 -28.54 -9.35 14.37
CA SER A 714 -28.91 -10.61 15.04
C SER A 714 -27.73 -11.55 15.21
N LEU A 715 -26.85 -11.64 14.21
CA LEU A 715 -25.63 -12.43 14.27
C LEU A 715 -24.67 -11.89 15.34
N LEU A 716 -24.48 -10.57 15.39
CA LEU A 716 -23.62 -9.94 16.39
C LEU A 716 -24.18 -10.14 17.81
N ASP A 717 -25.49 -10.03 18.01
CA ASP A 717 -26.11 -10.33 19.30
C ASP A 717 -25.96 -11.80 19.70
N GLN A 718 -26.15 -12.73 18.76
CA GLN A 718 -25.99 -14.16 19.00
C GLN A 718 -24.59 -14.53 19.50
N PHE A 719 -23.56 -13.86 18.98
CA PHE A 719 -22.15 -14.13 19.30
C PHE A 719 -21.56 -13.15 20.32
N GLU A 720 -22.39 -12.34 20.98
CA GLU A 720 -21.97 -11.33 21.97
C GLU A 720 -20.89 -10.39 21.43
N LEU A 721 -21.07 -9.95 20.18
CA LEU A 721 -20.16 -9.09 19.45
C LEU A 721 -20.67 -7.64 19.41
N ARG A 722 -19.76 -6.69 19.56
CA ARG A 722 -20.03 -5.25 19.51
C ARG A 722 -19.63 -4.72 18.15
N PHE A 723 -20.56 -4.07 17.45
CA PHE A 723 -20.25 -3.40 16.20
C PHE A 723 -19.44 -2.12 16.46
N LEU A 724 -18.31 -1.94 15.76
CA LEU A 724 -17.44 -0.78 15.94
C LEU A 724 -17.53 0.23 14.78
N GLY A 725 -18.02 -0.18 13.62
CA GLY A 725 -18.15 0.71 12.46
C GLY A 725 -17.79 0.03 11.15
N PHE A 726 -18.36 0.53 10.06
CA PHE A 726 -18.05 0.07 8.71
C PHE A 726 -16.74 0.67 8.18
N VAL A 727 -16.05 -0.12 7.37
CA VAL A 727 -14.93 0.30 6.54
C VAL A 727 -15.51 0.84 5.22
N LEU A 728 -15.63 2.16 5.16
CA LEU A 728 -16.24 2.88 4.03
C LEU A 728 -15.42 4.13 3.70
N PRO A 729 -15.46 4.61 2.44
CA PRO A 729 -14.86 5.88 2.07
C PRO A 729 -15.35 7.05 2.95
N SER A 730 -14.45 8.00 3.21
CA SER A 730 -14.73 9.14 4.10
C SER A 730 -15.92 9.98 3.64
N PHE A 731 -16.12 10.14 2.34
CA PHE A 731 -17.25 10.89 1.80
C PHE A 731 -18.61 10.24 2.10
N VAL A 732 -18.69 8.90 2.06
CA VAL A 732 -19.92 8.15 2.40
C VAL A 732 -20.24 8.35 3.88
N LYS A 733 -19.24 8.22 4.75
CA LYS A 733 -19.38 8.42 6.20
C LYS A 733 -19.81 9.84 6.54
N LYS A 734 -19.31 10.83 5.83
CA LYS A 734 -19.73 12.24 6.00
C LYS A 734 -21.18 12.46 5.57
N ASP A 735 -21.58 11.88 4.44
CA ASP A 735 -22.95 11.96 3.96
C ASP A 735 -23.92 11.29 4.94
N TYR A 736 -23.58 10.10 5.43
CA TYR A 736 -24.30 9.42 6.51
C TYR A 736 -24.42 10.31 7.77
N GLY A 737 -23.32 10.88 8.25
CA GLY A 737 -23.31 11.72 9.45
C GLY A 737 -24.19 12.98 9.32
N ARG A 738 -24.38 13.52 8.11
CA ARG A 738 -25.34 14.61 7.85
C ARG A 738 -26.78 14.13 7.87
N ALA A 739 -27.04 12.93 7.35
CA ALA A 739 -28.37 12.34 7.33
C ALA A 739 -28.84 11.89 8.73
N TYR A 740 -27.92 11.40 9.57
CA TYR A 740 -28.21 10.84 10.89
C TYR A 740 -27.33 11.46 11.99
N PRO A 741 -27.47 12.77 12.29
CA PRO A 741 -26.59 13.46 13.24
C PRO A 741 -26.72 12.97 14.70
N SER A 742 -27.78 12.22 15.03
CA SER A 742 -27.95 11.58 16.33
C SER A 742 -27.06 10.36 16.56
N ASP A 743 -26.57 9.72 15.49
CA ASP A 743 -25.61 8.61 15.55
C ASP A 743 -24.21 9.12 15.23
N SER A 744 -23.67 9.93 16.14
CA SER A 744 -22.38 10.61 15.96
C SER A 744 -21.20 9.66 15.80
N MET A 745 -21.29 8.44 16.33
CA MET A 745 -20.26 7.39 16.21
C MET A 745 -20.50 6.48 15.00
N GLN A 746 -21.62 6.60 14.30
CA GLN A 746 -21.98 5.79 13.13
C GLN A 746 -22.06 4.28 13.43
N THR A 747 -22.58 3.95 14.60
CA THR A 747 -22.62 2.57 15.13
C THR A 747 -24.02 1.96 15.13
N ASP A 748 -25.04 2.70 14.70
CA ASP A 748 -26.42 2.21 14.64
C ASP A 748 -26.72 1.53 13.30
N LEU A 749 -26.81 0.19 13.32
CA LEU A 749 -27.11 -0.61 12.12
C LEU A 749 -28.49 -0.33 11.53
N GLY A 750 -29.46 0.14 12.32
CA GLY A 750 -30.80 0.49 11.85
C GLY A 750 -30.81 1.78 11.03
N TYR A 751 -30.01 2.79 11.42
CA TYR A 751 -29.82 3.97 10.59
C TYR A 751 -29.00 3.66 9.34
N TRP A 752 -27.97 2.81 9.41
CA TRP A 752 -27.26 2.34 8.22
C TRP A 752 -28.17 1.62 7.23
N GLN A 753 -29.16 0.85 7.72
CA GLN A 753 -30.16 0.21 6.86
C GLN A 753 -31.03 1.21 6.13
N GLN A 754 -31.49 2.26 6.83
CA GLN A 754 -32.26 3.34 6.20
C GLN A 754 -31.40 4.09 5.16
N TYR A 755 -30.12 4.31 5.47
CA TYR A 755 -29.19 4.94 4.54
C TYR A 755 -28.99 4.11 3.27
N GLU A 756 -28.76 2.79 3.41
CA GLU A 756 -28.58 1.88 2.28
C GLU A 756 -29.84 1.78 1.40
N GLN A 757 -31.04 1.86 1.98
CA GLN A 757 -32.28 1.89 1.21
C GLN A 757 -32.38 3.10 0.27
N VAL A 758 -31.82 4.24 0.67
CA VAL A 758 -31.73 5.44 -0.18
C VAL A 758 -30.52 5.37 -1.11
N ASN A 759 -29.44 4.72 -0.67
CA ASN A 759 -28.16 4.59 -1.38
C ASN A 759 -27.80 3.11 -1.59
N PRO A 760 -28.49 2.38 -2.48
CA PRO A 760 -28.37 0.92 -2.59
C PRO A 760 -26.98 0.42 -3.04
N ASN A 761 -26.11 1.32 -3.52
CA ASN A 761 -24.75 0.99 -3.91
C ASN A 761 -23.73 1.18 -2.79
N THR A 762 -24.11 1.67 -1.61
CA THR A 762 -23.18 1.95 -0.49
C THR A 762 -22.35 0.72 -0.14
N PHE A 763 -22.99 -0.44 -0.04
CA PHE A 763 -22.32 -1.72 0.28
C PHE A 763 -22.26 -2.65 -0.92
N ARG A 764 -22.13 -2.07 -2.12
CA ARG A 764 -22.04 -2.83 -3.38
C ARG A 764 -20.94 -3.88 -3.32
N GLN A 765 -19.76 -3.53 -2.80
CA GLN A 765 -18.71 -4.52 -2.62
C GLN A 765 -19.10 -5.55 -1.54
N MET A 766 -19.15 -5.13 -0.28
CA MET A 766 -19.60 -5.92 0.87
C MET A 766 -19.74 -5.02 2.10
N TYR A 767 -20.46 -5.50 3.12
CA TYR A 767 -20.37 -4.97 4.48
C TYR A 767 -19.04 -5.38 5.12
N GLN A 768 -18.01 -4.55 5.03
CA GLN A 768 -16.78 -4.73 5.83
C GLN A 768 -16.86 -3.91 7.10
N PHE A 769 -16.60 -4.53 8.25
CA PHE A 769 -16.65 -3.83 9.54
C PHE A 769 -15.80 -4.48 10.61
N TRP A 770 -15.48 -3.69 11.63
CA TRP A 770 -14.78 -4.15 12.83
C TRP A 770 -15.74 -4.50 13.96
N THR A 771 -15.37 -5.50 14.75
CA THR A 771 -16.07 -5.94 15.94
C THR A 771 -15.13 -6.47 17.01
N ASN A 772 -15.58 -6.51 18.26
CA ASN A 772 -14.91 -7.19 19.38
C ASN A 772 -15.95 -7.81 20.33
N GLN A 773 -15.50 -8.66 21.25
CA GLN A 773 -16.36 -9.27 22.27
C GLN A 773 -16.95 -8.21 23.22
N ARG A 774 -18.19 -8.41 23.66
CA ARG A 774 -18.94 -7.49 24.55
C ARG A 774 -18.46 -7.53 25.98
#